data_AF-A4YMN4-F1
#
_entry.id   AF-A4YMN4-F1
#
_cell.length_a   1.000
_cell.length_b   1.000
_cell.length_c   1.000
_cell.angle_alpha   90.00
_cell.angle_beta   90.00
_cell.angle_gamma   90.00
#
_symmetry.space_group_name_H-M   'P 1'
#
loop_
_entity.id
_entity.type
_entity.pdbx_description
1 polymer ?
#
loop_
_entity_poly.entity_id
_entity_poly.type
_entity_poly.pdbx_seq_one_letter_code
_entity_poly.pdbx_strand_id
1 'polypeptide(L)'
;MRFATHVMTCFITAAISSQAAAQSLPLSSEGYAEFNRIYAATEARKDPTVAKKDEALRTTIKVPGQANSLSLQQFTSKEFVRTLSTRAQIAQALTATSTPASVNSLAQLAILSPADHMQELTASDYLRFWHKVALDATSVDHMPSATKPIVYYQQIGPHRSSRAMALVHLAMFEAANVYAGTYQSMIYGVGPDSYVQSPVTGSPTDKKIAAAIHQAAYDVLAWLYPGLVASRVVAASSLNCRDLANARLGEFDFSLQEYRRCAAELLETASADYQEGARTGHAVAQRLISLRENDGSQLAEPAFGTGETPRFNRIDGKFPAGQWSPDPVSKIQTALGAYWHYVRPFALRDAAAVRPAELDKSVVETLRRTDLTLSDALTSIPSLKVVYEWAAEPLYDAQGKREIPETYKDGRSIAQFWAYDGTAGLCAPPRLYNQIVDAVIESSLVPSAPNVKPMKLRPGLQLKEAVDVARLYALVNVAMADAAIAAWDAKYHFQIARPVTVIRQAQLNSPAGGFPTQWFPLGAQVSNSDGGINITPPFPAYPSGHASFGGALFGVLRQFFEPDGQFLFLSDEFNGLNKDALNYVRCSKDANGKLVDQFTSPQFCSARKLTMACAERENADSRLTMGVHYIFDADSGILLGNKVAREVVSKLLKPKAGTVPSGTGFSAFAADGVQDRQQATLVCDGVTWPGKLSDAADPKVGFGPFNAVAVNP
;
A
#
# COMPACT_ATOMS: atom_id res chain seq x y z
N MET A 1 9.03 -49.27 -52.20
CA MET A 1 7.87 -48.69 -52.91
C MET A 1 6.72 -48.64 -51.89
N ARG A 2 6.28 -47.43 -51.48
CA ARG A 2 4.98 -46.98 -50.89
C ARG A 2 4.20 -47.98 -49.96
N PHE A 3 3.65 -47.67 -48.78
CA PHE A 3 3.33 -46.43 -48.06
C PHE A 3 2.84 -46.77 -46.61
N ALA A 4 3.27 -45.95 -45.63
CA ALA A 4 2.77 -45.58 -44.27
C ALA A 4 2.04 -46.57 -43.28
N THR A 5 2.62 -46.96 -42.12
CA THR A 5 2.71 -46.39 -40.71
C THR A 5 1.43 -46.61 -39.84
N HIS A 6 1.31 -47.43 -38.76
CA HIS A 6 1.97 -47.68 -37.43
C HIS A 6 1.93 -46.49 -36.43
N VAL A 7 1.14 -46.44 -35.33
CA VAL A 7 1.00 -47.21 -34.05
C VAL A 7 1.74 -46.56 -32.84
N MET A 8 0.94 -45.99 -31.91
CA MET A 8 0.94 -46.05 -30.42
C MET A 8 2.14 -46.81 -29.76
N THR A 9 2.86 -46.41 -28.70
CA THR A 9 2.43 -46.14 -27.30
C THR A 9 3.67 -45.92 -26.37
N CYS A 10 3.56 -45.02 -25.38
CA CYS A 10 4.12 -44.98 -24.00
C CYS A 10 5.64 -44.83 -23.61
N PHE A 11 5.89 -43.70 -22.90
CA PHE A 11 6.55 -43.46 -21.58
C PHE A 11 8.08 -43.56 -21.30
N ILE A 12 8.58 -42.40 -20.78
CA ILE A 12 9.63 -42.13 -19.75
C ILE A 12 11.10 -41.82 -20.18
N THR A 13 11.56 -40.66 -19.67
CA THR A 13 12.92 -40.12 -19.40
C THR A 13 13.74 -39.34 -20.43
N ALA A 14 14.26 -38.20 -19.92
CA ALA A 14 15.40 -37.35 -20.32
C ALA A 14 15.21 -36.48 -21.58
N ALA A 15 14.93 -35.17 -21.47
CA ALA A 15 15.79 -34.07 -21.02
C ALA A 15 16.87 -33.65 -22.05
N ILE A 16 16.87 -32.33 -22.29
CA ILE A 16 17.93 -31.45 -22.83
C ILE A 16 17.90 -31.14 -24.34
N SER A 17 17.90 -29.81 -24.56
CA SER A 17 18.25 -29.00 -25.75
C SER A 17 17.37 -29.07 -27.00
N SER A 18 16.54 -28.04 -27.17
CA SER A 18 16.88 -26.95 -28.11
C SER A 18 15.87 -25.80 -28.07
N GLN A 19 16.41 -24.59 -28.18
CA GLN A 19 15.71 -23.31 -28.31
C GLN A 19 14.72 -23.32 -29.49
N ALA A 20 13.50 -22.81 -29.27
CA ALA A 20 12.66 -22.29 -30.34
C ALA A 20 11.85 -21.09 -29.85
N ALA A 21 12.20 -19.92 -30.40
CA ALA A 21 11.49 -18.66 -30.49
C ALA A 21 10.09 -18.54 -29.82
N ALA A 22 10.02 -17.71 -28.77
CA ALA A 22 8.79 -17.08 -28.35
C ALA A 22 8.40 -15.98 -29.36
N GLN A 23 7.61 -16.33 -30.36
CA GLN A 23 6.85 -15.35 -31.13
C GLN A 23 5.53 -15.08 -30.40
N SER A 24 5.28 -13.80 -30.14
CA SER A 24 4.01 -13.25 -29.64
C SER A 24 2.83 -13.72 -30.49
N LEU A 25 1.87 -14.41 -29.88
CA LEU A 25 0.56 -14.65 -30.51
C LEU A 25 -0.35 -13.45 -30.23
N PRO A 26 -0.85 -12.72 -31.24
CA PRO A 26 -1.93 -11.78 -31.06
C PRO A 26 -3.28 -12.51 -30.90
N LEU A 27 -4.17 -11.96 -30.07
CA LEU A 27 -5.56 -12.42 -29.93
C LEU A 27 -6.28 -12.42 -31.29
N SER A 28 -7.14 -13.41 -31.52
CA SER A 28 -7.88 -13.58 -32.78
C SER A 28 -8.85 -12.42 -33.07
N SER A 29 -9.11 -12.18 -34.36
CA SER A 29 -9.99 -11.15 -34.90
C SER A 29 -11.42 -11.15 -34.33
N GLU A 30 -11.89 -12.28 -33.77
CA GLU A 30 -13.20 -12.42 -33.13
C GLU A 30 -13.26 -11.71 -31.76
N GLY A 31 -12.15 -11.69 -31.00
CA GLY A 31 -12.06 -10.95 -29.73
C GLY A 31 -12.12 -9.42 -29.92
N TYR A 32 -11.58 -8.93 -31.04
CA TYR A 32 -11.65 -7.53 -31.42
C TYR A 32 -13.06 -7.11 -31.87
N ALA A 33 -13.81 -8.02 -32.52
CA ALA A 33 -15.18 -7.76 -32.96
C ALA A 33 -16.17 -7.68 -31.79
N GLU A 34 -16.03 -8.53 -30.77
CA GLU A 34 -16.90 -8.49 -29.59
C GLU A 34 -16.60 -7.27 -28.69
N PHE A 35 -15.33 -6.89 -28.56
CA PHE A 35 -14.91 -5.67 -27.87
C PHE A 35 -15.50 -4.40 -28.52
N ASN A 36 -15.43 -4.29 -29.86
CA ASN A 36 -16.02 -3.17 -30.59
C ASN A 36 -17.56 -3.15 -30.51
N ARG A 37 -18.21 -4.30 -30.40
CA ARG A 37 -19.66 -4.42 -30.22
C ARG A 37 -20.10 -3.92 -28.83
N ILE A 38 -19.34 -4.24 -27.77
CA ILE A 38 -19.57 -3.78 -26.39
C ILE A 38 -19.23 -2.28 -26.23
N TYR A 39 -18.17 -1.81 -26.90
CA TYR A 39 -17.78 -0.41 -26.91
C TYR A 39 -18.80 0.47 -27.64
N ALA A 40 -19.31 0.04 -28.81
CA ALA A 40 -20.37 0.73 -29.56
C ALA A 40 -21.71 0.79 -28.78
N ALA A 41 -22.03 -0.24 -27.99
CA ALA A 41 -23.19 -0.24 -27.09
C ALA A 41 -23.03 0.73 -25.88
N THR A 42 -21.82 1.19 -25.61
CA THR A 42 -21.52 2.16 -24.53
C THR A 42 -21.53 3.60 -25.05
N GLU A 43 -21.11 3.83 -26.30
CA GLU A 43 -21.15 5.14 -26.97
C GLU A 43 -22.54 5.54 -27.50
N ALA A 44 -23.45 4.59 -27.77
CA ALA A 44 -24.84 4.89 -28.16
C ALA A 44 -25.71 5.49 -27.03
N ARG A 45 -25.15 5.73 -25.83
CA ARG A 45 -25.81 6.30 -24.65
C ARG A 45 -25.86 7.84 -24.65
N LYS A 46 -26.16 8.45 -25.79
CA LYS A 46 -26.40 9.90 -25.92
C LYS A 46 -27.83 10.25 -26.37
N ASP A 47 -28.82 9.42 -26.01
CA ASP A 47 -30.24 9.75 -26.17
C ASP A 47 -30.89 10.02 -24.80
N PRO A 48 -31.35 11.26 -24.52
CA PRO A 48 -32.00 11.63 -23.25
C PRO A 48 -33.35 10.96 -22.97
N THR A 49 -33.92 10.17 -23.89
CA THR A 49 -35.30 9.67 -23.76
C THR A 49 -35.43 8.26 -23.14
N VAL A 50 -34.32 7.57 -22.84
CA VAL A 50 -34.34 6.20 -22.27
C VAL A 50 -34.37 6.17 -20.72
N ALA A 51 -34.46 7.31 -20.05
CA ALA A 51 -34.52 7.40 -18.59
C ALA A 51 -35.80 6.79 -17.94
N LYS A 52 -36.78 6.33 -18.73
CA LYS A 52 -38.04 5.74 -18.22
C LYS A 52 -38.15 4.21 -18.31
N LYS A 53 -37.12 3.50 -18.80
CA LYS A 53 -37.11 2.01 -18.84
C LYS A 53 -36.24 1.35 -17.77
N ASP A 54 -35.48 2.13 -17.00
CA ASP A 54 -34.55 1.63 -15.97
C ASP A 54 -35.24 1.17 -14.67
N GLU A 55 -36.53 1.45 -14.51
CA GLU A 55 -37.31 1.02 -13.34
C GLU A 55 -37.71 -0.47 -13.41
N ALA A 56 -37.68 -1.09 -14.60
CA ALA A 56 -38.07 -2.48 -14.80
C ALA A 56 -36.93 -3.52 -14.59
N LEU A 57 -35.66 -3.08 -14.50
CA LEU A 57 -34.50 -3.97 -14.31
C LEU A 57 -34.09 -4.15 -12.84
N ARG A 58 -34.80 -3.51 -11.90
CA ARG A 58 -34.58 -3.65 -10.45
C ARG A 58 -35.19 -4.92 -9.83
N THR A 59 -35.91 -5.73 -10.61
CA THR A 59 -36.65 -6.88 -10.10
C THR A 59 -36.23 -8.21 -10.75
N THR A 60 -35.72 -9.08 -9.87
CA THR A 60 -35.90 -10.55 -9.88
C THR A 60 -34.88 -11.39 -10.68
N ILE A 61 -33.80 -11.79 -10.00
CA ILE A 61 -33.19 -13.12 -10.20
C ILE A 61 -33.74 -14.02 -9.08
N LYS A 62 -34.61 -14.97 -9.41
CA LYS A 62 -35.04 -16.04 -8.49
C LYS A 62 -34.12 -17.25 -8.69
N VAL A 63 -33.42 -17.66 -7.64
CA VAL A 63 -32.76 -18.98 -7.56
C VAL A 63 -33.77 -19.94 -6.90
N PRO A 64 -34.09 -21.11 -7.50
CA PRO A 64 -35.00 -22.07 -6.89
C PRO A 64 -34.34 -22.77 -5.69
N GLY A 65 -35.03 -22.83 -4.55
CA GLY A 65 -34.81 -23.90 -3.56
C GLY A 65 -34.12 -23.61 -2.23
N GLN A 66 -33.95 -22.36 -1.77
CA GLN A 66 -33.54 -22.11 -0.37
C GLN A 66 -34.35 -20.98 0.29
N ALA A 67 -35.15 -21.37 1.29
CA ALA A 67 -35.86 -20.47 2.18
C ALA A 67 -34.89 -19.93 3.24
N ASN A 68 -34.30 -18.77 2.92
CA ASN A 68 -33.62 -17.77 3.76
C ASN A 68 -32.41 -17.21 2.99
N SER A 69 -32.69 -16.51 1.89
CA SER A 69 -31.69 -15.71 1.19
C SER A 69 -31.61 -14.33 1.84
N LEU A 70 -30.44 -14.01 2.41
CA LEU A 70 -30.03 -12.62 2.60
C LEU A 70 -29.97 -11.97 1.21
N SER A 71 -30.87 -11.04 0.93
CA SER A 71 -30.96 -10.41 -0.38
C SER A 71 -29.69 -9.60 -0.67
N LEU A 72 -28.96 -9.97 -1.72
CA LEU A 72 -27.89 -9.18 -2.36
C LEU A 72 -28.32 -7.76 -2.79
N GLN A 73 -29.61 -7.41 -2.66
CA GLN A 73 -30.18 -6.12 -3.03
C GLN A 73 -29.67 -4.92 -2.19
N GLN A 74 -29.06 -5.15 -1.03
CA GLN A 74 -28.46 -4.05 -0.23
C GLN A 74 -27.05 -3.63 -0.70
N PHE A 75 -26.40 -4.38 -1.58
CA PHE A 75 -25.03 -4.09 -2.04
C PHE A 75 -24.96 -3.48 -3.45
N THR A 76 -26.01 -2.77 -3.89
CA THR A 76 -25.97 -1.92 -5.09
C THR A 76 -25.28 -0.57 -4.83
N SER A 77 -24.23 -0.57 -3.99
CA SER A 77 -23.49 0.66 -3.71
C SER A 77 -22.84 1.14 -5.01
N LYS A 78 -22.96 2.45 -5.27
CA LYS A 78 -22.35 3.07 -6.45
C LYS A 78 -20.84 2.83 -6.51
N GLU A 79 -20.18 2.52 -5.38
CA GLU A 79 -18.78 2.10 -5.29
C GLU A 79 -18.46 0.84 -6.12
N PHE A 80 -19.30 -0.19 -6.12
CA PHE A 80 -19.01 -1.48 -6.76
C PHE A 80 -19.01 -1.42 -8.30
N VAL A 81 -19.92 -0.62 -8.87
CA VAL A 81 -20.09 -0.49 -10.33
C VAL A 81 -19.04 0.44 -10.95
N ARG A 82 -18.41 1.33 -10.16
CA ARG A 82 -17.59 2.46 -10.64
C ARG A 82 -16.16 2.13 -11.06
N THR A 83 -15.60 1.03 -10.56
CA THR A 83 -14.17 0.67 -10.76
C THR A 83 -13.91 -0.30 -11.93
N LEU A 84 -14.95 -0.82 -12.59
CA LEU A 84 -14.83 -1.90 -13.59
C LEU A 84 -13.92 -1.58 -14.80
N SER A 85 -13.97 -0.35 -15.33
CA SER A 85 -13.19 0.05 -16.52
C SER A 85 -11.71 0.25 -16.21
N THR A 86 -11.38 0.91 -15.09
CA THR A 86 -10.01 1.08 -14.62
C THR A 86 -9.39 -0.25 -14.16
N ARG A 87 -10.19 -1.12 -13.52
CA ARG A 87 -9.78 -2.46 -13.10
C ARG A 87 -9.29 -3.29 -14.27
N ALA A 88 -9.95 -3.24 -15.43
CA ALA A 88 -9.53 -4.00 -16.61
C ALA A 88 -8.18 -3.54 -17.19
N GLN A 89 -7.87 -2.23 -17.17
CA GLN A 89 -6.62 -1.69 -17.70
C GLN A 89 -5.42 -1.92 -16.75
N ILE A 90 -5.62 -1.71 -15.44
CA ILE A 90 -4.61 -1.99 -14.43
C ILE A 90 -4.40 -3.51 -14.32
N ALA A 91 -5.49 -4.30 -14.34
CA ALA A 91 -5.40 -5.74 -14.45
C ALA A 91 -4.63 -6.14 -15.71
N GLN A 92 -4.92 -5.62 -16.90
CA GLN A 92 -4.17 -5.96 -18.12
C GLN A 92 -2.67 -5.63 -18.03
N ALA A 93 -2.31 -4.48 -17.44
CA ALA A 93 -0.92 -4.11 -17.23
C ALA A 93 -0.19 -4.99 -16.19
N LEU A 94 -0.88 -5.40 -15.13
CA LEU A 94 -0.33 -6.24 -14.05
C LEU A 94 -0.44 -7.76 -14.32
N THR A 95 -1.38 -8.18 -15.17
CA THR A 95 -1.61 -9.60 -15.52
C THR A 95 -0.71 -10.10 -16.64
N ALA A 96 -0.05 -9.19 -17.38
CA ALA A 96 0.98 -9.56 -18.34
C ALA A 96 2.20 -10.25 -17.70
N THR A 97 2.26 -10.32 -16.36
CA THR A 97 3.46 -10.75 -15.64
C THR A 97 3.20 -11.74 -14.51
N SER A 98 2.04 -12.40 -14.33
CA SER A 98 1.82 -13.25 -13.14
C SER A 98 1.13 -14.58 -13.44
N THR A 99 1.57 -15.67 -12.80
CA THR A 99 0.81 -16.95 -12.77
C THR A 99 0.44 -17.38 -11.34
N PRO A 100 -0.51 -18.32 -11.21
CA PRO A 100 -0.96 -18.91 -9.93
C PRO A 100 0.11 -19.42 -8.95
N ALA A 101 1.27 -19.86 -9.44
CA ALA A 101 2.24 -20.62 -8.63
C ALA A 101 3.09 -19.76 -7.68
N SER A 102 3.04 -18.43 -7.79
CA SER A 102 3.80 -17.50 -6.95
C SER A 102 3.10 -17.13 -5.64
N VAL A 103 1.79 -17.39 -5.54
CA VAL A 103 0.92 -16.95 -4.44
C VAL A 103 0.66 -18.04 -3.39
N ASN A 104 1.11 -19.27 -3.66
CA ASN A 104 0.99 -20.45 -2.77
C ASN A 104 1.73 -20.32 -1.43
N SER A 105 2.41 -19.20 -1.20
CA SER A 105 3.28 -18.98 -0.05
C SER A 105 2.85 -17.83 0.86
N LEU A 106 1.59 -17.39 0.75
CA LEU A 106 0.88 -16.66 1.82
C LEU A 106 0.70 -17.60 3.03
N ALA A 107 1.81 -17.89 3.70
CA ALA A 107 1.87 -18.77 4.84
C ALA A 107 1.63 -17.96 6.12
N GLN A 108 0.64 -18.45 6.87
CA GLN A 108 0.46 -18.36 8.31
C GLN A 108 -0.29 -17.14 8.84
N LEU A 109 -1.61 -17.17 8.69
CA LEU A 109 -2.46 -16.60 9.71
C LEU A 109 -2.61 -17.61 10.84
N ALA A 110 -2.00 -17.29 11.98
CA ALA A 110 -2.52 -17.68 13.27
C ALA A 110 -3.88 -16.97 13.45
N ILE A 111 -4.91 -17.53 12.84
CA ILE A 111 -6.29 -17.31 13.26
C ILE A 111 -6.34 -17.75 14.71
N LEU A 112 -6.93 -16.90 15.56
CA LEU A 112 -7.45 -17.17 16.92
C LEU A 112 -7.24 -18.64 17.35
N SER A 113 -6.01 -19.06 17.62
CA SER A 113 -5.72 -20.46 17.91
C SER A 113 -5.95 -20.63 19.39
N PRO A 114 -7.01 -21.34 19.81
CA PRO A 114 -7.21 -21.63 21.22
C PRO A 114 -6.17 -22.64 21.73
N ALA A 115 -5.28 -23.16 20.86
CA ALA A 115 -4.34 -24.22 21.21
C ALA A 115 -3.32 -23.78 22.28
N ASP A 116 -3.08 -22.47 22.43
CA ASP A 116 -2.18 -21.93 23.46
C ASP A 116 -2.91 -21.28 24.66
N HIS A 117 -4.24 -21.17 24.63
CA HIS A 117 -5.00 -20.52 25.71
C HIS A 117 -6.26 -21.31 26.11
N MET A 118 -6.22 -21.89 27.30
CA MET A 118 -7.39 -22.37 28.08
C MET A 118 -8.29 -21.22 28.57
N GLN A 119 -8.26 -20.04 27.93
CA GLN A 119 -8.89 -18.79 28.38
C GLN A 119 -9.78 -18.19 27.28
N GLU A 120 -10.83 -17.48 27.70
CA GLU A 120 -11.68 -16.69 26.80
C GLU A 120 -10.87 -15.58 26.10
N LEU A 121 -11.13 -15.37 24.82
CA LEU A 121 -10.49 -14.33 24.01
C LEU A 121 -10.96 -12.93 24.44
N THR A 122 -10.04 -11.98 24.54
CA THR A 122 -10.28 -10.60 24.95
C THR A 122 -10.70 -9.71 23.78
N ALA A 123 -11.21 -8.51 24.07
CA ALA A 123 -11.48 -7.50 23.03
C ALA A 123 -10.22 -7.13 22.22
N SER A 124 -9.05 -7.14 22.86
CA SER A 124 -7.75 -6.89 22.22
C SER A 124 -7.38 -7.99 21.23
N ASP A 125 -7.73 -9.24 21.51
CA ASP A 125 -7.50 -10.36 20.59
C ASP A 125 -8.34 -10.21 19.32
N TYR A 126 -9.61 -9.82 19.45
CA TYR A 126 -10.48 -9.54 18.31
C TYR A 126 -10.04 -8.32 17.50
N LEU A 127 -9.52 -7.27 18.15
CA LEU A 127 -8.92 -6.14 17.45
C LEU A 127 -7.73 -6.58 16.59
N ARG A 128 -6.78 -7.35 17.16
CA ARG A 128 -5.60 -7.85 16.43
C ARG A 128 -6.00 -8.82 15.32
N PHE A 129 -7.03 -9.63 15.55
CA PHE A 129 -7.58 -10.51 14.52
C PHE A 129 -8.10 -9.71 13.33
N TRP A 130 -8.95 -8.71 13.54
CA TRP A 130 -9.50 -7.90 12.44
C TRP A 130 -8.47 -6.97 11.80
N HIS A 131 -7.45 -6.53 12.55
CA HIS A 131 -6.27 -5.89 11.98
C HIS A 131 -5.61 -6.78 10.92
N LYS A 132 -5.32 -8.05 11.26
CA LYS A 132 -4.74 -9.02 10.32
C LYS A 132 -5.63 -9.28 9.11
N VAL A 133 -6.94 -9.52 9.33
CA VAL A 133 -7.91 -9.71 8.24
C VAL A 133 -7.94 -8.51 7.30
N ALA A 134 -7.79 -7.28 7.80
CA ALA A 134 -7.69 -6.09 6.95
C ALA A 134 -6.40 -6.09 6.10
N LEU A 135 -5.25 -6.46 6.68
CA LEU A 135 -3.99 -6.61 5.93
C LEU A 135 -4.14 -7.65 4.82
N ASP A 136 -4.75 -8.79 5.12
CA ASP A 136 -4.97 -9.87 4.16
C ASP A 136 -5.93 -9.46 3.07
N ALA A 137 -7.05 -8.80 3.41
CA ALA A 137 -7.99 -8.28 2.42
C ALA A 137 -7.29 -7.36 1.43
N THR A 138 -6.42 -6.47 1.91
CA THR A 138 -5.67 -5.56 1.04
C THR A 138 -4.64 -6.31 0.18
N SER A 139 -3.98 -7.34 0.72
CA SER A 139 -3.02 -8.20 0.01
C SER A 139 -3.69 -9.02 -1.09
N VAL A 140 -4.82 -9.64 -0.78
CA VAL A 140 -5.65 -10.41 -1.70
C VAL A 140 -6.23 -9.51 -2.78
N ASP A 141 -6.67 -8.29 -2.45
CA ASP A 141 -7.20 -7.34 -3.43
C ASP A 141 -6.17 -6.90 -4.48
N HIS A 142 -4.87 -7.03 -4.20
CA HIS A 142 -3.78 -6.76 -5.16
C HIS A 142 -3.33 -8.01 -5.92
N MET A 143 -4.06 -9.13 -5.79
CA MET A 143 -3.79 -10.32 -6.60
C MET A 143 -4.19 -10.11 -8.06
N PRO A 144 -3.37 -10.58 -8.99
CA PRO A 144 -3.66 -10.47 -10.41
C PRO A 144 -4.74 -11.43 -10.88
N SER A 145 -5.75 -10.89 -11.55
CA SER A 145 -6.78 -11.67 -12.22
C SER A 145 -7.38 -10.94 -13.42
N ALA A 146 -7.09 -11.43 -14.62
CA ALA A 146 -7.72 -10.96 -15.86
C ALA A 146 -9.13 -11.55 -16.04
N THR A 147 -9.40 -12.73 -15.48
CA THR A 147 -10.66 -13.46 -15.65
C THR A 147 -11.70 -13.10 -14.58
N LYS A 148 -11.26 -12.61 -13.41
CA LYS A 148 -12.15 -12.19 -12.31
C LYS A 148 -11.75 -10.81 -11.73
N PRO A 149 -11.58 -9.76 -12.55
CA PRO A 149 -11.16 -8.44 -12.07
C PRO A 149 -12.20 -7.77 -11.16
N ILE A 150 -13.44 -8.28 -11.09
CA ILE A 150 -14.48 -7.76 -10.19
C ILE A 150 -14.21 -8.20 -8.73
N VAL A 151 -13.57 -9.36 -8.56
CA VAL A 151 -13.24 -9.95 -7.25
C VAL A 151 -12.07 -9.19 -6.60
N TYR A 152 -11.11 -8.76 -7.41
CA TYR A 152 -9.89 -8.09 -6.98
C TYR A 152 -9.86 -6.62 -7.44
N TYR A 153 -8.77 -5.91 -7.16
CA TYR A 153 -8.52 -4.55 -7.59
C TYR A 153 -9.58 -3.52 -7.20
N GLN A 154 -10.21 -3.72 -6.04
CA GLN A 154 -11.28 -2.88 -5.53
C GLN A 154 -10.73 -1.61 -4.87
N GLN A 155 -9.63 -1.74 -4.14
CA GLN A 155 -8.90 -0.66 -3.47
C GLN A 155 -7.42 -0.65 -3.92
N ILE A 156 -7.20 -0.86 -5.22
CA ILE A 156 -5.84 -0.97 -5.78
C ILE A 156 -5.03 0.33 -5.66
N GLY A 157 -3.77 0.15 -5.30
CA GLY A 157 -2.77 1.19 -5.21
C GLY A 157 -2.59 1.73 -3.80
N PRO A 158 -1.46 2.41 -3.57
CA PRO A 158 -1.10 2.96 -2.25
C PRO A 158 -2.14 3.93 -1.67
N HIS A 159 -2.72 4.77 -2.53
CA HIS A 159 -3.67 5.79 -2.13
C HIS A 159 -5.00 5.18 -1.66
N ARG A 160 -5.59 4.24 -2.42
CA ARG A 160 -6.84 3.56 -2.05
C ARG A 160 -6.69 2.63 -0.85
N SER A 161 -5.62 1.82 -0.82
CA SER A 161 -5.34 0.93 0.31
C SER A 161 -5.12 1.68 1.62
N SER A 162 -4.45 2.84 1.61
CA SER A 162 -4.29 3.68 2.82
C SER A 162 -5.63 4.17 3.37
N ARG A 163 -6.56 4.58 2.49
CA ARG A 163 -7.93 4.96 2.87
C ARG A 163 -8.71 3.77 3.42
N ALA A 164 -8.64 2.61 2.77
CA ALA A 164 -9.31 1.40 3.23
C ALA A 164 -8.85 1.02 4.66
N MET A 165 -7.54 1.05 4.91
CA MET A 165 -6.96 0.82 6.23
C MET A 165 -7.39 1.89 7.25
N ALA A 166 -7.46 3.17 6.87
CA ALA A 166 -7.96 4.22 7.77
C ALA A 166 -9.41 3.96 8.21
N LEU A 167 -10.27 3.56 7.27
CA LEU A 167 -11.70 3.37 7.55
C LEU A 167 -11.96 2.16 8.45
N VAL A 168 -11.33 1.02 8.19
CA VAL A 168 -11.53 -0.17 9.04
C VAL A 168 -10.98 0.06 10.46
N HIS A 169 -9.80 0.68 10.60
CA HIS A 169 -9.21 0.92 11.92
C HIS A 169 -9.96 2.01 12.70
N LEU A 170 -10.46 3.03 12.01
CA LEU A 170 -11.34 4.02 12.63
C LEU A 170 -12.66 3.39 13.10
N ALA A 171 -13.25 2.48 12.31
CA ALA A 171 -14.46 1.76 12.73
C ALA A 171 -14.24 0.91 13.97
N MET A 172 -13.12 0.17 14.03
CA MET A 172 -12.74 -0.62 15.22
C MET A 172 -12.51 0.27 16.44
N PHE A 173 -11.81 1.40 16.26
CA PHE A 173 -11.62 2.38 17.33
C PHE A 173 -12.95 2.95 17.83
N GLU A 174 -13.82 3.42 16.95
CA GLU A 174 -15.10 4.01 17.34
C GLU A 174 -15.99 2.98 18.04
N ALA A 175 -16.00 1.73 17.56
CA ALA A 175 -16.75 0.64 18.19
C ALA A 175 -16.26 0.35 19.62
N ALA A 176 -14.95 0.34 19.86
CA ALA A 176 -14.39 0.19 21.20
C ALA A 176 -14.63 1.44 22.07
N ASN A 177 -14.51 2.63 21.48
CA ASN A 177 -14.58 3.91 22.18
C ASN A 177 -16.00 4.30 22.60
N VAL A 178 -17.05 3.75 21.97
CA VAL A 178 -18.44 3.87 22.46
C VAL A 178 -18.56 3.36 23.91
N TYR A 179 -17.85 2.28 24.23
CA TYR A 179 -17.85 1.66 25.56
C TYR A 179 -16.86 2.31 26.52
N ALA A 180 -15.63 2.55 26.06
CA ALA A 180 -14.59 3.14 26.90
C ALA A 180 -14.88 4.61 27.24
N GLY A 181 -15.42 5.38 26.28
CA GLY A 181 -15.70 6.80 26.44
C GLY A 181 -14.46 7.69 26.62
N THR A 182 -13.25 7.13 26.61
CA THR A 182 -11.98 7.77 26.95
C THR A 182 -11.56 8.86 25.97
N TYR A 183 -11.83 8.66 24.68
CA TYR A 183 -11.34 9.52 23.61
C TYR A 183 -12.49 10.22 22.88
N GLN A 184 -12.20 11.36 22.25
CA GLN A 184 -13.11 12.08 21.37
C GLN A 184 -13.44 11.21 20.14
N SER A 185 -14.72 11.16 19.77
CA SER A 185 -15.18 10.50 18.55
C SER A 185 -15.00 11.42 17.34
N MET A 186 -14.72 10.83 16.19
CA MET A 186 -14.72 11.50 14.88
C MET A 186 -16.08 11.42 14.18
N ILE A 187 -16.92 10.45 14.54
CA ILE A 187 -18.18 10.17 13.81
C ILE A 187 -19.42 10.63 14.57
N TYR A 188 -19.29 10.90 15.88
CA TYR A 188 -20.34 11.38 16.77
C TYR A 188 -19.99 12.77 17.35
N GLY A 189 -20.99 13.66 17.44
CA GLY A 189 -20.82 15.01 18.02
C GLY A 189 -20.63 16.16 17.03
N VAL A 190 -20.91 15.95 15.74
CA VAL A 190 -21.05 17.01 14.72
C VAL A 190 -22.52 17.04 14.26
N GLY A 191 -23.36 17.86 14.89
CA GLY A 191 -24.79 17.99 14.58
C GLY A 191 -25.77 17.20 15.47
N PRO A 192 -27.09 17.40 15.29
CA PRO A 192 -28.14 17.01 16.24
C PRO A 192 -28.45 15.50 16.35
N ASP A 193 -27.83 14.63 15.55
CA ASP A 193 -28.12 13.19 15.54
C ASP A 193 -27.22 12.40 16.51
N SER A 194 -27.45 12.59 17.81
CA SER A 194 -26.68 12.02 18.93
C SER A 194 -27.09 10.59 19.35
N TYR A 195 -27.58 9.75 18.44
CA TYR A 195 -28.22 8.47 18.78
C TYR A 195 -27.28 7.42 19.44
N VAL A 196 -25.97 7.65 19.48
CA VAL A 196 -24.98 6.72 20.10
C VAL A 196 -24.37 7.31 21.39
N GLN A 197 -25.02 8.29 22.00
CA GLN A 197 -24.59 8.88 23.28
C GLN A 197 -25.35 8.39 24.52
N SER A 198 -26.20 7.36 24.45
CA SER A 198 -26.66 6.75 25.70
C SER A 198 -25.48 6.04 26.35
N PRO A 199 -25.02 6.46 27.55
CA PRO A 199 -24.00 5.73 28.27
C PRO A 199 -24.52 4.31 28.48
N VAL A 200 -23.76 3.32 28.03
CA VAL A 200 -24.02 1.94 28.42
C VAL A 200 -23.91 1.91 29.95
N THR A 201 -25.02 1.66 30.64
CA THR A 201 -25.04 1.60 32.10
C THR A 201 -24.35 0.31 32.56
N GLY A 202 -23.26 0.44 33.31
CA GLY A 202 -22.43 -0.69 33.79
C GLY A 202 -21.14 -0.85 32.98
N SER A 203 -20.10 -1.47 33.57
CA SER A 203 -18.86 -1.78 32.87
C SER A 203 -19.13 -2.83 31.79
N PRO A 204 -18.89 -2.53 30.50
CA PRO A 204 -19.13 -3.47 29.42
C PRO A 204 -18.16 -4.65 29.50
N THR A 205 -18.63 -5.84 29.15
CA THR A 205 -17.80 -7.06 29.11
C THR A 205 -16.87 -7.04 27.89
N ASP A 206 -15.74 -7.73 27.99
CA ASP A 206 -14.82 -7.93 26.85
C ASP A 206 -15.52 -8.53 25.64
N LYS A 207 -16.41 -9.50 25.85
CA LYS A 207 -17.23 -10.13 24.80
C LYS A 207 -18.10 -9.11 24.07
N LYS A 208 -18.72 -8.16 24.77
CA LYS A 208 -19.54 -7.10 24.18
C LYS A 208 -18.69 -6.13 23.33
N ILE A 209 -17.53 -5.70 23.84
CA ILE A 209 -16.60 -4.83 23.11
C ILE A 209 -16.05 -5.55 21.87
N ALA A 210 -15.65 -6.82 22.02
CA ALA A 210 -15.16 -7.67 20.94
C ALA A 210 -16.21 -7.83 19.83
N ALA A 211 -17.48 -8.06 20.18
CA ALA A 211 -18.57 -8.16 19.20
C ALA A 211 -18.80 -6.84 18.43
N ALA A 212 -18.62 -5.68 19.08
CA ALA A 212 -18.70 -4.40 18.40
C ALA A 212 -17.54 -4.15 17.44
N ILE A 213 -16.31 -4.39 17.88
CA ILE A 213 -15.11 -4.32 17.02
C ILE A 213 -15.28 -5.24 15.81
N HIS A 214 -15.70 -6.48 16.07
CA HIS A 214 -15.91 -7.49 15.05
C HIS A 214 -16.91 -7.07 13.98
N GLN A 215 -18.11 -6.66 14.39
CA GLN A 215 -19.17 -6.32 13.46
C GLN A 215 -18.84 -5.04 12.69
N ALA A 216 -18.19 -4.05 13.34
CA ALA A 216 -17.76 -2.82 12.69
C ALA A 216 -16.68 -3.07 11.62
N ALA A 217 -15.68 -3.89 11.94
CA ALA A 217 -14.60 -4.24 11.01
C ALA A 217 -15.15 -4.99 9.79
N TYR A 218 -16.00 -6.00 10.01
CA TYR A 218 -16.61 -6.77 8.93
C TYR A 218 -17.43 -5.88 7.99
N ASP A 219 -18.33 -5.05 8.51
CA ASP A 219 -19.23 -4.24 7.67
C ASP A 219 -18.45 -3.24 6.81
N VAL A 220 -17.40 -2.62 7.34
CA VAL A 220 -16.54 -1.70 6.59
C VAL A 220 -15.71 -2.46 5.55
N LEU A 221 -15.13 -3.61 5.89
CA LEU A 221 -14.38 -4.43 4.93
C LEU A 221 -15.28 -4.98 3.81
N ALA A 222 -16.48 -5.44 4.14
CA ALA A 222 -17.45 -5.94 3.15
C ALA A 222 -17.92 -4.82 2.20
N TRP A 223 -18.02 -3.58 2.69
CA TRP A 223 -18.32 -2.41 1.87
C TRP A 223 -17.14 -2.01 0.95
N LEU A 224 -15.91 -2.07 1.46
CA LEU A 224 -14.70 -1.71 0.70
C LEU A 224 -14.30 -2.78 -0.32
N TYR A 225 -14.53 -4.05 0.02
CA TYR A 225 -14.12 -5.24 -0.73
C TYR A 225 -15.29 -6.20 -1.00
N PRO A 226 -16.40 -5.77 -1.61
CA PRO A 226 -17.56 -6.64 -1.88
C PRO A 226 -17.20 -7.91 -2.67
N GLY A 227 -16.21 -7.85 -3.55
CA GLY A 227 -15.68 -9.01 -4.27
C GLY A 227 -15.05 -10.09 -3.40
N LEU A 228 -14.61 -9.75 -2.18
CA LEU A 228 -13.98 -10.67 -1.22
C LEU A 228 -14.96 -11.18 -0.14
N VAL A 229 -16.25 -10.81 -0.22
CA VAL A 229 -17.25 -11.23 0.76
C VAL A 229 -17.54 -12.72 0.66
N ALA A 230 -17.77 -13.21 -0.56
CA ALA A 230 -18.13 -14.60 -0.85
C ALA A 230 -17.17 -15.26 -1.85
N SER A 231 -15.95 -14.75 -1.99
CA SER A 231 -14.91 -15.38 -2.81
C SER A 231 -14.67 -16.80 -2.30
N ARG A 232 -15.09 -17.82 -3.07
CA ARG A 232 -14.79 -19.24 -2.80
C ARG A 232 -14.41 -19.94 -4.09
N VAL A 233 -13.37 -20.77 -3.99
CA VAL A 233 -13.30 -22.06 -4.71
C VAL A 233 -13.00 -23.16 -3.69
N VAL A 234 -14.07 -23.74 -3.12
CA VAL A 234 -14.19 -25.15 -2.69
C VAL A 234 -13.09 -25.72 -1.75
N ALA A 235 -13.24 -25.52 -0.43
CA ALA A 235 -12.87 -26.49 0.65
C ALA A 235 -13.33 -26.04 2.06
N ALA A 236 -13.52 -24.74 2.31
CA ALA A 236 -13.71 -24.20 3.67
C ALA A 236 -15.05 -24.53 4.37
N SER A 237 -16.10 -24.99 3.68
CA SER A 237 -17.40 -25.31 4.35
C SER A 237 -17.37 -26.55 5.24
N SER A 238 -16.31 -27.36 5.18
CA SER A 238 -16.16 -28.54 6.03
C SER A 238 -15.18 -28.34 7.19
N LEU A 239 -14.45 -27.23 7.24
CA LEU A 239 -13.53 -26.93 8.34
C LEU A 239 -14.29 -26.22 9.46
N ASN A 240 -14.20 -26.74 10.68
CA ASN A 240 -14.66 -25.99 11.84
C ASN A 240 -13.79 -24.72 12.00
N CYS A 241 -14.24 -23.73 12.77
CA CYS A 241 -13.55 -22.45 12.93
C CYS A 241 -12.13 -22.58 13.49
N ARG A 242 -11.86 -23.68 14.21
CA ARG A 242 -10.55 -24.05 14.76
C ARG A 242 -9.62 -24.70 13.71
N ASP A 243 -10.17 -25.31 12.66
CA ASP A 243 -9.42 -25.96 11.59
C ASP A 243 -9.14 -25.00 10.42
N LEU A 244 -10.06 -24.07 10.14
CA LEU A 244 -9.78 -22.89 9.30
C LEU A 244 -8.54 -22.15 9.82
N ALA A 245 -8.32 -22.19 11.14
CA ALA A 245 -7.19 -21.57 11.80
C ALA A 245 -5.81 -22.18 11.53
N ASN A 246 -5.80 -23.48 11.23
CA ASN A 246 -4.60 -24.25 11.01
C ASN A 246 -4.39 -24.61 9.52
N ALA A 247 -5.39 -24.35 8.69
CA ALA A 247 -5.33 -24.64 7.28
C ALA A 247 -4.30 -23.72 6.63
N ARG A 248 -3.29 -24.32 5.97
CA ARG A 248 -2.51 -23.63 4.94
C ARG A 248 -3.46 -23.39 3.77
N LEU A 249 -4.24 -22.32 3.89
CA LEU A 249 -5.22 -21.93 2.89
C LEU A 249 -4.49 -21.69 1.57
N GLY A 250 -4.95 -22.38 0.52
CA GLY A 250 -4.40 -22.20 -0.81
C GLY A 250 -4.82 -20.86 -1.40
N GLU A 251 -4.32 -20.59 -2.60
CA GLU A 251 -4.47 -19.41 -3.46
C GLU A 251 -5.87 -18.73 -3.52
N PHE A 252 -6.95 -19.37 -3.04
CA PHE A 252 -8.34 -18.97 -3.27
C PHE A 252 -9.30 -19.08 -2.08
N ASP A 253 -8.81 -19.25 -0.85
CA ASP A 253 -9.65 -19.51 0.33
C ASP A 253 -9.95 -18.28 1.21
N PHE A 254 -9.61 -17.06 0.78
CA PHE A 254 -9.98 -15.85 1.52
C PHE A 254 -11.47 -15.53 1.33
N SER A 255 -12.23 -15.43 2.44
CA SER A 255 -13.63 -15.02 2.44
C SER A 255 -13.95 -14.22 3.70
N LEU A 256 -14.31 -12.94 3.54
CA LEU A 256 -14.71 -12.10 4.68
C LEU A 256 -15.92 -12.69 5.41
N GLN A 257 -16.83 -13.35 4.70
CA GLN A 257 -17.99 -14.00 5.31
C GLN A 257 -17.57 -15.18 6.20
N GLU A 258 -16.55 -15.95 5.82
CA GLU A 258 -16.03 -17.03 6.66
C GLU A 258 -15.31 -16.50 7.89
N TYR A 259 -14.44 -15.49 7.75
CA TYR A 259 -13.81 -14.85 8.91
C TYR A 259 -14.85 -14.27 9.87
N ARG A 260 -15.91 -13.66 9.33
CA ARG A 260 -17.04 -13.18 10.14
C ARG A 260 -17.74 -14.33 10.86
N ARG A 261 -18.10 -15.40 10.14
CA ARG A 261 -18.76 -16.57 10.74
C ARG A 261 -17.92 -17.14 11.88
N CYS A 262 -16.63 -17.35 11.65
CA CYS A 262 -15.72 -17.90 12.67
C CYS A 262 -15.63 -17.03 13.92
N ALA A 263 -15.41 -15.73 13.75
CA ALA A 263 -15.31 -14.81 14.87
C ALA A 263 -16.66 -14.67 15.62
N ALA A 264 -17.79 -14.70 14.92
CA ALA A 264 -19.11 -14.66 15.54
C ALA A 264 -19.43 -15.93 16.35
N GLU A 265 -19.06 -17.11 15.84
CA GLU A 265 -19.23 -18.38 16.55
C GLU A 265 -18.44 -18.41 17.87
N LEU A 266 -17.18 -17.93 17.86
CA LEU A 266 -16.34 -17.83 19.06
C LEU A 266 -16.83 -16.79 20.08
N LEU A 267 -17.66 -15.84 19.67
CA LEU A 267 -18.29 -14.86 20.56
C LEU A 267 -19.64 -15.31 21.12
N GLU A 268 -20.10 -16.53 20.81
CA GLU A 268 -21.40 -17.08 21.19
C GLU A 268 -22.56 -16.18 20.77
N THR A 269 -22.94 -16.28 19.49
CA THR A 269 -23.96 -15.41 18.86
C THR A 269 -25.30 -15.32 19.61
N ALA A 270 -25.67 -16.32 20.41
CA ALA A 270 -26.90 -16.31 21.20
C ALA A 270 -26.84 -15.40 22.44
N SER A 271 -25.64 -14.96 22.85
CA SER A 271 -25.45 -14.13 24.05
C SER A 271 -25.98 -12.70 23.87
N ALA A 272 -26.51 -12.11 24.94
CA ALA A 272 -26.97 -10.72 24.93
C ALA A 272 -25.81 -9.74 24.64
N ASP A 273 -24.62 -10.04 25.16
CA ASP A 273 -23.40 -9.25 24.92
C ASP A 273 -23.03 -9.22 23.44
N TYR A 274 -23.06 -10.36 22.75
CA TYR A 274 -22.83 -10.39 21.30
C TYR A 274 -23.88 -9.57 20.55
N GLN A 275 -25.16 -9.76 20.84
CA GLN A 275 -26.26 -9.09 20.12
C GLN A 275 -26.25 -7.57 20.31
N GLU A 276 -25.92 -7.09 21.50
CA GLU A 276 -25.75 -5.66 21.76
C GLU A 276 -24.48 -5.11 21.12
N GLY A 277 -23.35 -5.79 21.32
CA GLY A 277 -22.06 -5.43 20.72
C GLY A 277 -22.15 -5.33 19.20
N ALA A 278 -22.66 -6.35 18.54
CA ALA A 278 -22.83 -6.39 17.09
C ALA A 278 -23.74 -5.24 16.59
N ARG A 279 -24.86 -4.95 17.27
CA ARG A 279 -25.71 -3.80 16.90
C ARG A 279 -24.96 -2.47 16.99
N THR A 280 -24.17 -2.26 18.04
CA THR A 280 -23.31 -1.08 18.20
C THR A 280 -22.27 -0.99 17.08
N GLY A 281 -21.56 -2.10 16.80
CA GLY A 281 -20.57 -2.16 15.73
C GLY A 281 -21.15 -1.86 14.34
N HIS A 282 -22.32 -2.44 14.05
CA HIS A 282 -23.04 -2.16 12.81
C HIS A 282 -23.41 -0.67 12.69
N ALA A 283 -23.96 -0.06 13.74
CA ALA A 283 -24.33 1.36 13.74
C ALA A 283 -23.10 2.27 13.51
N VAL A 284 -21.97 1.96 14.15
CA VAL A 284 -20.68 2.64 13.92
C VAL A 284 -20.24 2.54 12.47
N ALA A 285 -20.26 1.33 11.89
CA ALA A 285 -19.88 1.12 10.51
C ALA A 285 -20.78 1.89 9.54
N GLN A 286 -22.11 1.82 9.70
CA GLN A 286 -23.05 2.55 8.85
C GLN A 286 -22.85 4.06 8.92
N ARG A 287 -22.62 4.60 10.13
CA ARG A 287 -22.33 6.02 10.28
C ARG A 287 -21.04 6.41 9.55
N LEU A 288 -19.96 5.66 9.75
CA LEU A 288 -18.69 5.93 9.08
C LEU A 288 -18.81 5.83 7.55
N ILE A 289 -19.48 4.79 7.04
CA ILE A 289 -19.74 4.60 5.60
C ILE A 289 -20.52 5.79 5.05
N SER A 290 -21.60 6.23 5.71
CA SER A 290 -22.39 7.38 5.26
C SER A 290 -21.58 8.68 5.17
N LEU A 291 -20.58 8.85 6.03
CA LEU A 291 -19.68 10.00 5.98
C LEU A 291 -18.67 9.89 4.83
N ARG A 292 -18.43 8.72 4.26
CA ARG A 292 -17.28 8.48 3.37
C ARG A 292 -17.65 7.95 1.98
N GLU A 293 -18.89 7.50 1.76
CA GLU A 293 -19.33 6.89 0.49
C GLU A 293 -19.31 7.82 -0.74
N ASN A 294 -19.22 9.14 -0.55
CA ASN A 294 -19.10 10.12 -1.63
C ASN A 294 -18.05 11.19 -1.30
N ASP A 295 -16.96 10.76 -0.67
CA ASP A 295 -15.91 11.68 -0.23
C ASP A 295 -14.94 12.10 -1.34
N GLY A 296 -15.08 11.60 -2.58
CA GLY A 296 -14.15 11.81 -3.69
C GLY A 296 -13.42 10.54 -4.12
N SER A 297 -13.40 9.49 -3.30
CA SER A 297 -12.71 8.22 -3.61
C SER A 297 -13.34 7.46 -4.78
N GLN A 298 -14.59 7.76 -5.10
CA GLN A 298 -15.37 7.10 -6.14
C GLN A 298 -14.92 7.43 -7.56
N LEU A 299 -14.07 8.45 -7.74
CA LEU A 299 -13.61 8.89 -9.05
C LEU A 299 -12.69 7.83 -9.66
N ALA A 300 -12.97 7.45 -10.90
CA ALA A 300 -12.17 6.49 -11.66
C ALA A 300 -10.84 7.12 -12.08
N GLU A 301 -9.80 6.30 -12.16
CA GLU A 301 -8.48 6.78 -12.60
C GLU A 301 -8.54 7.13 -14.09
N PRO A 302 -8.10 8.34 -14.50
CA PRO A 302 -8.09 8.73 -15.90
C PRO A 302 -6.92 8.07 -16.64
N ALA A 303 -7.02 8.02 -17.97
CA ALA A 303 -5.86 7.79 -18.81
C ALA A 303 -5.04 9.08 -18.92
N PHE A 304 -3.74 8.94 -19.17
CA PHE A 304 -2.84 10.06 -19.36
C PHE A 304 -3.36 10.99 -20.46
N GLY A 305 -3.47 12.27 -20.14
CA GLY A 305 -3.91 13.34 -21.04
C GLY A 305 -5.43 13.41 -21.29
N THR A 306 -6.25 12.56 -20.65
CA THR A 306 -7.72 12.59 -20.81
C THR A 306 -8.46 13.29 -19.66
N GLY A 307 -7.74 13.68 -18.60
CA GLY A 307 -8.33 14.15 -17.35
C GLY A 307 -7.44 15.10 -16.56
N GLU A 308 -6.13 14.89 -16.61
CA GLU A 308 -5.12 15.81 -16.13
C GLU A 308 -4.49 16.59 -17.30
N THR A 309 -4.31 17.90 -17.13
CA THR A 309 -3.62 18.72 -18.13
C THR A 309 -2.12 18.66 -17.85
N PRO A 310 -1.26 18.43 -18.86
CA PRO A 310 0.18 18.54 -18.69
C PRO A 310 0.56 19.91 -18.14
N ARG A 311 1.43 19.92 -17.13
CA ARG A 311 1.93 21.12 -16.48
C ARG A 311 2.81 21.95 -17.40
N PHE A 312 3.67 21.28 -18.16
CA PHE A 312 4.55 21.91 -19.12
C PHE A 312 3.98 21.83 -20.52
N ASN A 313 3.93 22.98 -21.18
CA ASN A 313 3.58 23.06 -22.59
C ASN A 313 4.62 22.33 -23.44
N ARG A 314 4.17 21.80 -24.57
CA ARG A 314 5.09 21.27 -25.58
C ARG A 314 5.91 22.42 -26.18
N ILE A 315 7.20 22.18 -26.37
CA ILE A 315 8.13 23.05 -27.10
C ILE A 315 8.53 22.27 -28.35
N ASP A 316 8.27 22.83 -29.54
CA ASP A 316 8.49 22.16 -30.84
C ASP A 316 7.85 20.77 -30.93
N GLY A 317 6.62 20.65 -30.42
CA GLY A 317 5.85 19.40 -30.42
C GLY A 317 6.31 18.36 -29.39
N LYS A 318 7.40 18.59 -28.65
CA LYS A 318 7.95 17.69 -27.63
C LYS A 318 7.60 18.17 -26.23
N PHE A 319 7.35 17.24 -25.32
CA PHE A 319 7.28 17.58 -23.90
C PHE A 319 8.69 17.86 -23.36
N PRO A 320 8.83 18.84 -22.45
CA PRO A 320 10.04 19.01 -21.66
C PRO A 320 10.42 17.75 -20.89
N ALA A 321 11.73 17.57 -20.63
CA ALA A 321 12.26 16.36 -20.00
C ALA A 321 11.61 16.03 -18.64
N GLY A 322 11.26 17.05 -17.86
CA GLY A 322 10.64 16.89 -16.55
C GLY A 322 9.12 16.76 -16.55
N GLN A 323 8.44 16.79 -17.69
CA GLN A 323 6.99 16.56 -17.73
C GLN A 323 6.71 15.08 -17.48
N TRP A 324 5.92 14.78 -16.45
CA TRP A 324 5.45 13.42 -16.24
C TRP A 324 4.59 12.96 -17.42
N SER A 325 4.87 11.74 -17.84
CA SER A 325 4.13 10.95 -18.82
C SER A 325 4.23 9.47 -18.42
N PRO A 326 3.39 8.59 -18.99
CA PRO A 326 3.65 7.15 -18.99
C PRO A 326 5.11 6.91 -19.34
N ASP A 327 5.81 6.21 -18.46
CA ASP A 327 7.24 6.05 -18.60
C ASP A 327 7.56 5.08 -19.76
N PRO A 328 8.75 5.19 -20.37
CA PRO A 328 9.12 4.43 -21.56
C PRO A 328 9.34 2.93 -21.32
N VAL A 329 9.39 2.47 -20.06
CA VAL A 329 9.58 1.06 -19.69
C VAL A 329 8.23 0.38 -19.51
N SER A 330 7.42 0.85 -18.58
CA SER A 330 6.17 0.19 -18.18
C SER A 330 5.00 0.58 -19.10
N LYS A 331 5.04 1.76 -19.71
CA LYS A 331 4.04 2.24 -20.70
C LYS A 331 2.58 2.19 -20.22
N ILE A 332 2.36 2.14 -18.91
CA ILE A 332 1.04 2.11 -18.29
C ILE A 332 0.38 3.48 -18.52
N GLN A 333 -0.75 3.47 -19.23
CA GLN A 333 -1.44 4.71 -19.60
C GLN A 333 -2.29 5.30 -18.47
N THR A 334 -2.60 4.54 -17.43
CA THR A 334 -3.39 5.02 -16.29
C THR A 334 -2.62 6.07 -15.49
N ALA A 335 -3.23 7.23 -15.22
CA ALA A 335 -2.72 8.22 -14.28
C ALA A 335 -3.24 7.90 -12.87
N LEU A 336 -2.57 6.97 -12.18
CA LEU A 336 -3.06 6.42 -10.92
C LEU A 336 -3.10 7.48 -9.81
N GLY A 337 -4.31 7.74 -9.32
CA GLY A 337 -4.66 8.71 -8.29
C GLY A 337 -4.74 10.15 -8.77
N ALA A 338 -4.83 10.43 -10.08
CA ALA A 338 -4.88 11.80 -10.60
C ALA A 338 -5.97 12.66 -9.94
N TYR A 339 -7.08 12.04 -9.55
CA TYR A 339 -8.22 12.67 -8.89
C TYR A 339 -8.25 12.47 -7.37
N TRP A 340 -7.20 11.88 -6.79
CA TRP A 340 -7.20 11.55 -5.36
C TRP A 340 -7.19 12.78 -4.44
N HIS A 341 -6.76 13.93 -4.95
CA HIS A 341 -6.85 15.21 -4.24
C HIS A 341 -8.30 15.67 -3.99
N TYR A 342 -9.29 15.11 -4.69
CA TYR A 342 -10.71 15.35 -4.40
C TYR A 342 -11.22 14.55 -3.20
N VAL A 343 -10.48 13.54 -2.73
CA VAL A 343 -10.86 12.80 -1.52
C VAL A 343 -10.83 13.76 -0.34
N ARG A 344 -11.96 13.88 0.36
CA ARG A 344 -12.09 14.69 1.57
C ARG A 344 -11.10 14.19 2.62
N PRO A 345 -10.15 15.02 3.08
CA PRO A 345 -9.24 14.61 4.14
C PRO A 345 -9.98 14.26 5.43
N PHE A 346 -9.30 13.53 6.31
CA PHE A 346 -9.78 13.15 7.63
C PHE A 346 -9.48 14.23 8.67
N ALA A 347 -8.27 14.79 8.68
CA ALA A 347 -7.82 15.83 9.60
C ALA A 347 -7.36 17.13 8.91
N LEU A 348 -6.76 17.01 7.72
CA LEU A 348 -6.32 18.17 6.97
C LEU A 348 -7.51 19.04 6.56
N ARG A 349 -7.27 20.35 6.45
CA ARG A 349 -8.30 21.28 5.95
C ARG A 349 -8.61 21.00 4.47
N ASP A 350 -7.57 20.79 3.69
CA ASP A 350 -7.59 20.50 2.26
C ASP A 350 -6.29 19.78 1.87
N ALA A 351 -6.24 19.18 0.67
CA ALA A 351 -5.09 18.41 0.20
C ALA A 351 -3.82 19.27 0.03
N ALA A 352 -3.98 20.57 -0.27
CA ALA A 352 -2.89 21.50 -0.53
C ALA A 352 -2.25 22.07 0.74
N ALA A 353 -2.91 21.94 1.90
CA ALA A 353 -2.52 22.58 3.17
C ALA A 353 -1.09 22.26 3.61
N VAL A 354 -0.57 21.09 3.23
CA VAL A 354 0.78 20.62 3.57
C VAL A 354 1.63 20.33 2.32
N ARG A 355 1.19 20.82 1.15
CA ARG A 355 1.92 20.62 -0.10
C ARG A 355 3.37 21.11 0.05
N PRO A 356 4.37 20.35 -0.44
CA PRO A 356 5.75 20.81 -0.44
C PRO A 356 5.92 22.08 -1.27
N ALA A 357 7.02 22.80 -1.04
CA ALA A 357 7.40 23.91 -1.89
C ALA A 357 7.81 23.41 -3.30
N GLU A 358 7.82 24.33 -4.27
CA GLU A 358 8.39 24.04 -5.59
C GLU A 358 9.87 23.65 -5.47
N LEU A 359 10.33 22.77 -6.36
CA LEU A 359 11.74 22.44 -6.48
C LEU A 359 12.59 23.69 -6.76
N ASP A 360 13.90 23.59 -6.49
CA ASP A 360 14.84 24.66 -6.80
C ASP A 360 14.70 25.12 -8.25
N LYS A 361 14.73 26.45 -8.45
CA LYS A 361 14.49 27.07 -9.75
C LYS A 361 15.44 26.55 -10.83
N SER A 362 16.71 26.27 -10.48
CA SER A 362 17.69 25.72 -11.42
C SER A 362 17.35 24.29 -11.87
N VAL A 363 16.82 23.47 -10.96
CA VAL A 363 16.33 22.12 -11.27
C VAL A 363 15.11 22.20 -12.17
N VAL A 364 14.14 23.07 -11.85
CA VAL A 364 12.94 23.28 -12.68
C VAL A 364 13.30 23.75 -14.07
N GLU A 365 14.23 24.71 -14.19
CA GLU A 365 14.67 25.23 -15.49
C GLU A 365 15.38 24.15 -16.32
N THR A 366 16.23 23.34 -15.68
CA THR A 366 16.86 22.19 -16.32
C THR A 366 15.82 21.20 -16.85
N LEU A 367 14.82 20.87 -16.03
CA LEU A 367 13.72 19.96 -16.38
C LEU A 367 12.80 20.50 -17.47
N ARG A 368 12.82 21.82 -17.75
CA ARG A 368 12.05 22.44 -18.83
C ARG A 368 12.69 22.32 -20.21
N ARG A 369 13.95 21.89 -20.28
CA ARG A 369 14.67 21.73 -21.55
C ARG A 369 14.15 20.53 -22.33
N THR A 370 13.96 20.71 -23.64
CA THR A 370 13.65 19.63 -24.59
C THR A 370 14.92 19.05 -25.23
N ASP A 371 16.01 19.80 -25.21
CA ASP A 371 17.34 19.49 -25.75
C ASP A 371 18.32 18.96 -24.68
N LEU A 372 17.83 18.73 -23.45
CA LEU A 372 18.65 18.34 -22.30
C LEU A 372 19.54 17.14 -22.67
N THR A 373 20.86 17.27 -22.54
CA THR A 373 21.82 16.17 -22.75
C THR A 373 22.03 15.40 -21.44
N LEU A 374 22.55 14.17 -21.52
CA LEU A 374 22.81 13.38 -20.31
C LEU A 374 23.86 14.06 -19.42
N SER A 375 24.93 14.60 -20.01
CA SER A 375 25.94 15.35 -19.24
C SER A 375 25.31 16.51 -18.47
N ASP A 376 24.50 17.33 -19.15
CA ASP A 376 23.82 18.47 -18.52
C ASP A 376 22.87 18.02 -17.42
N ALA A 377 22.12 16.94 -17.63
CA ALA A 377 21.17 16.40 -16.66
C ALA A 377 21.88 15.92 -15.38
N LEU A 378 22.98 15.16 -15.51
CA LEU A 378 23.73 14.63 -14.37
C LEU A 378 24.53 15.72 -13.64
N THR A 379 24.95 16.78 -14.32
CA THR A 379 25.62 17.93 -13.69
C THR A 379 24.63 18.85 -12.99
N SER A 380 23.48 19.13 -13.61
CA SER A 380 22.51 20.13 -13.11
C SER A 380 21.51 19.55 -12.10
N ILE A 381 21.34 18.23 -12.07
CA ILE A 381 20.45 17.53 -11.13
C ILE A 381 21.28 16.48 -10.36
N PRO A 382 21.97 16.87 -9.26
CA PRO A 382 22.84 15.96 -8.51
C PRO A 382 22.13 14.69 -8.04
N SER A 383 20.84 14.78 -7.68
CA SER A 383 20.04 13.61 -7.31
C SER A 383 19.82 12.62 -8.46
N LEU A 384 19.80 13.09 -9.72
CA LEU A 384 19.69 12.23 -10.89
C LEU A 384 21.00 11.48 -11.15
N LYS A 385 22.15 12.11 -10.89
CA LYS A 385 23.46 11.45 -10.98
C LYS A 385 23.55 10.23 -10.06
N VAL A 386 23.13 10.40 -8.81
CA VAL A 386 23.07 9.30 -7.83
C VAL A 386 22.21 8.15 -8.35
N VAL A 387 21.01 8.45 -8.83
CA VAL A 387 20.09 7.43 -9.38
C VAL A 387 20.71 6.74 -10.59
N TYR A 388 21.27 7.50 -11.52
CA TYR A 388 21.89 6.98 -12.74
C TYR A 388 23.02 5.98 -12.43
N GLU A 389 23.89 6.32 -11.48
CA GLU A 389 25.07 5.52 -11.13
C GLU A 389 24.73 4.26 -10.32
N TRP A 390 23.77 4.35 -9.40
CA TRP A 390 23.58 3.32 -8.37
C TRP A 390 22.30 2.50 -8.48
N ALA A 391 21.31 2.99 -9.21
CA ALA A 391 20.00 2.35 -9.30
C ALA A 391 19.71 1.67 -10.64
N ALA A 392 20.73 1.58 -11.51
CA ALA A 392 20.62 0.85 -12.75
C ALA A 392 20.45 -0.66 -12.47
N GLU A 393 19.51 -1.30 -13.17
CA GLU A 393 19.43 -2.77 -13.17
C GLU A 393 20.74 -3.33 -13.74
N PRO A 394 21.36 -4.33 -13.08
CA PRO A 394 22.66 -4.81 -13.51
C PRO A 394 22.41 -5.71 -14.73
N LEU A 395 22.59 -5.15 -15.93
CA LEU A 395 22.69 -5.97 -17.13
C LEU A 395 23.91 -6.87 -16.97
N TYR A 396 23.74 -8.17 -17.15
CA TYR A 396 24.84 -9.09 -17.40
C TYR A 396 25.73 -8.47 -18.48
N ASP A 397 27.05 -8.41 -18.26
CA ASP A 397 27.94 -8.11 -19.38
C ASP A 397 27.83 -9.22 -20.43
N ALA A 398 28.34 -8.98 -21.63
CA ALA A 398 28.32 -9.97 -22.72
C ALA A 398 29.04 -11.29 -22.37
N GLN A 399 29.69 -11.35 -21.19
CA GLN A 399 30.44 -12.46 -20.63
C GLN A 399 29.72 -13.10 -19.41
N GLY A 400 28.54 -12.60 -19.04
CA GLY A 400 27.66 -13.17 -18.02
C GLY A 400 28.16 -13.09 -16.57
N LYS A 401 29.23 -12.34 -16.27
CA LYS A 401 29.92 -12.49 -14.97
C LYS A 401 30.56 -11.20 -14.44
N ARG A 402 29.71 -10.27 -13.99
CA ARG A 402 30.18 -9.20 -13.10
C ARG A 402 30.10 -9.66 -11.65
N GLU A 403 31.22 -9.65 -10.93
CA GLU A 403 31.19 -9.68 -9.46
C GLU A 403 30.50 -8.40 -8.98
N ILE A 404 29.44 -8.56 -8.18
CA ILE A 404 28.61 -7.46 -7.71
C ILE A 404 29.15 -6.99 -6.36
N PRO A 405 29.59 -5.73 -6.23
CA PRO A 405 30.06 -5.19 -4.96
C PRO A 405 28.99 -5.31 -3.87
N GLU A 406 29.38 -5.58 -2.64
CA GLU A 406 28.44 -5.75 -1.52
C GLU A 406 27.57 -4.50 -1.30
N THR A 407 28.14 -3.31 -1.53
CA THR A 407 27.44 -2.03 -1.47
C THR A 407 26.25 -1.94 -2.43
N TYR A 408 26.34 -2.59 -3.59
CA TYR A 408 25.25 -2.69 -4.56
C TYR A 408 24.17 -3.68 -4.11
N LYS A 409 24.57 -4.81 -3.48
CA LYS A 409 23.62 -5.79 -2.93
C LYS A 409 22.80 -5.21 -1.79
N ASP A 410 23.43 -4.48 -0.88
CA ASP A 410 22.74 -3.81 0.22
C ASP A 410 21.71 -2.81 -0.31
N GLY A 411 22.10 -1.99 -1.28
CA GLY A 411 21.20 -1.05 -1.92
C GLY A 411 19.97 -1.64 -2.59
N ARG A 412 20.21 -2.69 -3.38
CA ARG A 412 19.14 -3.47 -4.00
C ARG A 412 18.25 -4.10 -2.95
N SER A 413 18.85 -4.63 -1.88
CA SER A 413 18.09 -5.26 -0.80
C SER A 413 17.26 -4.23 -0.01
N ILE A 414 17.76 -3.01 0.18
CA ILE A 414 17.01 -1.88 0.74
C ILE A 414 15.82 -1.51 -0.16
N ALA A 415 16.04 -1.37 -1.48
CA ALA A 415 14.96 -1.11 -2.44
C ALA A 415 13.84 -2.15 -2.32
N GLN A 416 14.22 -3.43 -2.30
CA GLN A 416 13.31 -4.55 -2.20
C GLN A 416 12.62 -4.62 -0.84
N PHE A 417 13.33 -4.35 0.25
CA PHE A 417 12.81 -4.50 1.61
C PHE A 417 11.60 -3.60 1.86
N TRP A 418 11.64 -2.40 1.30
CA TRP A 418 10.61 -1.37 1.40
C TRP A 418 9.68 -1.31 0.18
N ALA A 419 9.73 -2.28 -0.73
CA ALA A 419 9.02 -2.23 -2.01
C ALA A 419 7.49 -2.23 -1.85
N TYR A 420 6.87 -3.40 -1.61
CA TYR A 420 5.41 -3.55 -1.45
C TYR A 420 4.65 -2.75 -2.51
N ASP A 421 5.00 -2.93 -3.78
CA ASP A 421 4.61 -2.04 -4.87
C ASP A 421 3.31 -2.48 -5.58
N GLY A 422 2.31 -2.92 -4.80
CA GLY A 422 1.00 -3.31 -5.31
C GLY A 422 0.98 -4.72 -5.90
N THR A 423 1.73 -5.65 -5.30
CA THR A 423 1.96 -7.00 -5.83
C THR A 423 1.16 -8.07 -5.11
N ALA A 424 1.04 -9.23 -5.78
CA ALA A 424 0.29 -10.38 -5.29
C ALA A 424 0.84 -10.83 -3.93
N GLY A 425 -0.03 -10.86 -2.92
CA GLY A 425 0.34 -11.33 -1.60
C GLY A 425 1.02 -10.29 -0.69
N LEU A 426 1.39 -9.11 -1.22
CA LEU A 426 2.05 -8.07 -0.43
C LEU A 426 1.23 -6.77 -0.32
N CYS A 427 0.26 -6.52 -1.19
CA CYS A 427 -0.46 -5.24 -1.28
C CYS A 427 0.47 -4.09 -1.71
N ALA A 428 0.15 -2.88 -1.24
CA ALA A 428 0.85 -1.63 -1.33
C ALA A 428 1.52 -1.30 0.04
N PRO A 429 2.32 -0.21 0.13
CA PRO A 429 3.08 0.13 1.34
C PRO A 429 2.27 0.25 2.65
N PRO A 430 0.98 0.68 2.67
CA PRO A 430 0.18 0.68 3.89
C PRO A 430 0.14 -0.67 4.63
N ARG A 431 0.23 -1.82 3.94
CA ARG A 431 0.34 -3.13 4.61
C ARG A 431 1.64 -3.27 5.38
N LEU A 432 2.78 -3.01 4.71
CA LEU A 432 4.12 -2.98 5.33
C LEU A 432 4.15 -2.10 6.58
N TYR A 433 3.62 -0.89 6.47
CA TYR A 433 3.64 0.08 7.56
C TYR A 433 2.83 -0.37 8.78
N ASN A 434 1.71 -1.08 8.58
CA ASN A 434 0.97 -1.67 9.68
C ASN A 434 1.71 -2.86 10.33
N GLN A 435 2.42 -3.69 9.55
CA GLN A 435 3.30 -4.72 10.11
C GLN A 435 4.44 -4.12 10.95
N ILE A 436 4.91 -2.93 10.58
CA ILE A 436 5.88 -2.17 11.40
C ILE A 436 5.24 -1.65 12.69
N VAL A 437 3.98 -1.20 12.67
CA VAL A 437 3.26 -0.83 13.91
C VAL A 437 3.19 -2.03 14.85
N ASP A 438 2.88 -3.23 14.34
CA ASP A 438 2.88 -4.46 15.12
C ASP A 438 4.23 -4.73 15.78
N ALA A 439 5.33 -4.65 15.01
CA ALA A 439 6.68 -4.85 15.52
C ALA A 439 7.09 -3.82 16.60
N VAL A 440 6.63 -2.57 16.46
CA VAL A 440 6.88 -1.51 17.45
C VAL A 440 6.07 -1.76 18.73
N ILE A 441 4.79 -2.13 18.61
CA ILE A 441 3.96 -2.51 19.75
C ILE A 441 4.57 -3.72 20.46
N GLU A 442 4.94 -4.77 19.73
CA GLU A 442 5.53 -5.98 20.30
C GLU A 442 6.84 -5.67 21.06
N SER A 443 7.72 -4.85 20.49
CA SER A 443 8.95 -4.39 21.17
C SER A 443 8.69 -3.62 22.47
N SER A 444 7.48 -3.05 22.63
CA SER A 444 7.09 -2.34 23.85
C SER A 444 6.45 -3.24 24.93
N LEU A 445 5.99 -4.42 24.55
CA LEU A 445 5.24 -5.34 25.42
C LEU A 445 6.09 -6.52 25.89
N VAL A 446 6.97 -7.04 25.03
CA VAL A 446 7.76 -8.25 25.29
C VAL A 446 9.19 -7.87 25.65
N PRO A 447 9.84 -8.55 26.61
CA PRO A 447 11.28 -8.36 26.85
C PRO A 447 12.06 -8.49 25.55
N SER A 448 12.81 -7.44 25.20
CA SER A 448 13.50 -7.39 23.92
C SER A 448 14.50 -8.53 23.77
N ALA A 449 14.70 -8.97 22.53
CA ALA A 449 15.81 -9.88 22.20
C ALA A 449 17.14 -9.30 22.72
N PRO A 450 18.14 -10.15 23.04
CA PRO A 450 19.45 -9.67 23.49
C PRO A 450 20.02 -8.58 22.57
N ASN A 451 20.50 -7.48 23.15
CA ASN A 451 21.08 -6.32 22.43
C ASN A 451 20.10 -5.51 21.56
N VAL A 452 18.79 -5.61 21.84
CA VAL A 452 17.75 -4.71 21.31
C VAL A 452 17.25 -3.83 22.46
N LYS A 453 17.30 -2.51 22.28
CA LYS A 453 16.74 -1.56 23.24
C LYS A 453 15.21 -1.52 23.10
N PRO A 454 14.40 -1.85 24.12
CA PRO A 454 12.95 -1.89 23.99
C PRO A 454 12.35 -0.55 23.57
N MET A 455 11.26 -0.61 22.82
CA MET A 455 10.38 0.53 22.63
C MET A 455 9.71 0.89 23.96
N LYS A 456 9.77 2.16 24.35
CA LYS A 456 9.11 2.64 25.57
C LYS A 456 8.00 3.59 25.21
N LEU A 457 6.83 3.41 25.81
CA LEU A 457 5.77 4.40 25.72
C LEU A 457 6.20 5.68 26.43
N ARG A 458 5.82 6.83 25.86
CA ARG A 458 6.04 8.12 26.52
C ARG A 458 5.26 8.20 27.82
N PRO A 459 5.72 9.02 28.80
CA PRO A 459 5.05 9.17 30.07
C PRO A 459 3.55 9.51 29.92
N GLY A 460 2.71 8.77 30.65
CA GLY A 460 1.26 8.98 30.65
C GLY A 460 0.49 8.28 29.53
N LEU A 461 1.16 7.60 28.60
CA LEU A 461 0.50 6.79 27.58
C LEU A 461 0.45 5.31 27.99
N GLN A 462 -0.58 4.61 27.53
CA GLN A 462 -0.79 3.18 27.77
C GLN A 462 -1.34 2.52 26.50
N LEU A 463 -1.05 1.23 26.35
CA LEU A 463 -1.59 0.33 25.32
C LEU A 463 -2.16 -0.93 25.99
N LYS A 464 -3.02 -0.72 27.00
CA LYS A 464 -3.55 -1.81 27.84
C LYS A 464 -4.88 -2.33 27.31
N GLU A 465 -5.80 -1.41 27.04
CA GLU A 465 -7.14 -1.73 26.60
C GLU A 465 -7.24 -1.79 25.07
N ALA A 466 -8.21 -2.54 24.55
CA ALA A 466 -8.45 -2.62 23.11
C ALA A 466 -8.62 -1.23 22.47
N VAL A 467 -9.28 -0.30 23.16
CA VAL A 467 -9.46 1.08 22.67
C VAL A 467 -8.12 1.84 22.53
N ASP A 468 -7.13 1.57 23.38
CA ASP A 468 -5.83 2.25 23.34
C ASP A 468 -5.03 1.83 22.10
N VAL A 469 -5.01 0.52 21.83
CA VAL A 469 -4.37 -0.04 20.63
C VAL A 469 -5.14 0.35 19.37
N ALA A 470 -6.48 0.31 19.41
CA ALA A 470 -7.31 0.71 18.28
C ALA A 470 -7.09 2.19 17.92
N ARG A 471 -6.91 3.05 18.94
CA ARG A 471 -6.57 4.46 18.74
C ARG A 471 -5.25 4.65 18.02
N LEU A 472 -4.21 3.91 18.40
CA LEU A 472 -2.91 3.98 17.74
C LEU A 472 -3.03 3.58 16.26
N TYR A 473 -3.66 2.44 15.96
CA TYR A 473 -3.88 2.03 14.58
C TYR A 473 -4.73 3.04 13.80
N ALA A 474 -5.79 3.60 14.40
CA ALA A 474 -6.63 4.59 13.75
C ALA A 474 -5.84 5.87 13.41
N LEU A 475 -5.06 6.42 14.34
CA LEU A 475 -4.24 7.61 14.10
C LEU A 475 -3.18 7.38 13.02
N VAL A 476 -2.48 6.24 13.08
CA VAL A 476 -1.46 5.89 12.07
C VAL A 476 -2.08 5.79 10.68
N ASN A 477 -3.19 5.05 10.55
CA ASN A 477 -3.81 4.84 9.24
C ASN A 477 -4.52 6.08 8.71
N VAL A 478 -5.14 6.88 9.57
CA VAL A 478 -5.68 8.20 9.19
C VAL A 478 -4.57 9.14 8.73
N ALA A 479 -3.43 9.18 9.41
CA ALA A 479 -2.27 9.97 8.98
C ALA A 479 -1.71 9.50 7.64
N MET A 480 -1.62 8.19 7.41
CA MET A 480 -1.22 7.68 6.11
C MET A 480 -2.23 8.01 5.00
N ALA A 481 -3.54 7.93 5.28
CA ALA A 481 -4.57 8.30 4.30
C ALA A 481 -4.52 9.79 3.94
N ASP A 482 -4.38 10.68 4.92
CA ASP A 482 -4.23 12.12 4.65
C ASP A 482 -2.89 12.44 3.96
N ALA A 483 -1.83 11.68 4.26
CA ALA A 483 -0.55 11.80 3.56
C ALA A 483 -0.67 11.36 2.10
N ALA A 484 -1.46 10.32 1.78
CA ALA A 484 -1.77 9.98 0.40
C ALA A 484 -2.51 11.10 -0.32
N ILE A 485 -3.52 11.69 0.32
CA ILE A 485 -4.31 12.78 -0.29
C ILE A 485 -3.39 13.97 -0.63
N ALA A 486 -2.56 14.41 0.32
CA ALA A 486 -1.64 15.52 0.11
C ALA A 486 -0.48 15.18 -0.86
N ALA A 487 0.06 13.97 -0.80
CA ALA A 487 1.13 13.56 -1.72
C ALA A 487 0.62 13.43 -3.16
N TRP A 488 -0.60 12.92 -3.38
CA TRP A 488 -1.18 12.83 -4.72
C TRP A 488 -1.60 14.20 -5.27
N ASP A 489 -2.12 15.09 -4.42
CA ASP A 489 -2.30 16.49 -4.78
C ASP A 489 -0.98 17.12 -5.27
N ALA A 490 0.10 16.98 -4.50
CA ALA A 490 1.42 17.48 -4.89
C ALA A 490 1.94 16.82 -6.18
N LYS A 491 1.82 15.50 -6.33
CA LYS A 491 2.23 14.76 -7.53
C LYS A 491 1.60 15.31 -8.79
N TYR A 492 0.28 15.49 -8.79
CA TYR A 492 -0.44 15.96 -9.96
C TYR A 492 -0.44 17.48 -10.11
N HIS A 493 -0.05 18.23 -9.07
CA HIS A 493 0.28 19.65 -9.15
C HIS A 493 1.63 19.88 -9.84
N PHE A 494 2.69 19.20 -9.41
CA PHE A 494 4.05 19.42 -9.91
C PHE A 494 4.38 18.61 -11.17
N GLN A 495 3.73 17.45 -11.36
CA GLN A 495 3.88 16.56 -12.51
C GLN A 495 5.33 16.29 -12.92
N ILE A 496 6.22 16.06 -11.95
CA ILE A 496 7.64 15.78 -12.22
C ILE A 496 7.81 14.36 -12.77
N ALA A 497 8.53 14.25 -13.89
CA ALA A 497 8.86 13.00 -14.54
C ALA A 497 9.71 12.08 -13.66
N ARG A 498 9.56 10.77 -13.86
CA ARG A 498 10.39 9.75 -13.21
C ARG A 498 11.83 9.79 -13.73
N PRO A 499 12.85 9.38 -12.94
CA PRO A 499 14.25 9.41 -13.37
C PRO A 499 14.49 8.72 -14.72
N VAL A 500 13.85 7.57 -14.97
CA VAL A 500 13.97 6.83 -16.24
C VAL A 500 13.58 7.65 -17.47
N THR A 501 12.54 8.49 -17.35
CA THR A 501 12.08 9.35 -18.43
C THR A 501 13.12 10.41 -18.75
N VAL A 502 13.61 11.11 -17.71
CA VAL A 502 14.63 12.17 -17.88
C VAL A 502 15.93 11.59 -18.43
N ILE A 503 16.43 10.49 -17.87
CA ILE A 503 17.69 9.85 -18.29
C ILE A 503 17.59 9.42 -19.76
N ARG A 504 16.52 8.70 -20.15
CA ARG A 504 16.40 8.20 -21.52
C ARG A 504 16.21 9.31 -22.53
N GLN A 505 15.41 10.33 -22.22
CA GLN A 505 15.29 11.49 -23.10
C GLN A 505 16.64 12.21 -23.25
N ALA A 506 17.38 12.36 -22.16
CA ALA A 506 18.69 12.99 -22.19
C ALA A 506 19.75 12.16 -22.94
N GLN A 507 19.68 10.84 -22.86
CA GLN A 507 20.51 9.91 -23.66
C GLN A 507 20.24 10.08 -25.16
N LEU A 508 18.98 10.24 -25.58
CA LEU A 508 18.63 10.45 -26.99
C LEU A 508 19.15 11.78 -27.57
N ASN A 509 19.31 12.80 -26.71
CA ASN A 509 19.87 14.10 -27.09
C ASN A 509 21.41 14.16 -26.99
N SER A 510 22.07 13.07 -26.55
CA SER A 510 23.52 13.04 -26.37
C SER A 510 24.23 12.55 -27.65
N PRO A 511 25.47 13.01 -27.95
CA PRO A 511 26.21 12.58 -29.14
C PRO A 511 26.32 11.05 -29.26
N ALA A 512 26.12 10.52 -30.46
CA ALA A 512 26.16 9.10 -30.77
C ALA A 512 27.61 8.56 -30.64
N GLY A 513 28.01 8.20 -29.41
CA GLY A 513 29.40 7.79 -29.18
C GLY A 513 29.71 7.12 -27.85
N GLY A 514 28.75 6.55 -27.10
CA GLY A 514 29.15 5.86 -25.86
C GLY A 514 28.12 5.10 -25.02
N PHE A 515 26.83 5.06 -25.34
CA PHE A 515 25.85 4.36 -24.49
C PHE A 515 25.30 3.12 -25.19
N PRO A 516 25.92 1.94 -25.01
CA PRO A 516 25.54 0.71 -25.72
C PRO A 516 24.15 0.16 -25.31
N THR A 517 23.53 0.68 -24.25
CA THR A 517 22.25 0.20 -23.72
C THR A 517 21.41 1.37 -23.17
N GLN A 518 20.08 1.30 -23.35
CA GLN A 518 19.15 2.23 -22.69
C GLN A 518 19.23 2.00 -21.16
N TRP A 519 19.24 3.06 -20.35
CA TRP A 519 19.24 2.93 -18.88
C TRP A 519 17.91 2.33 -18.40
N PHE A 520 17.97 1.34 -17.49
CA PHE A 520 16.81 0.74 -16.82
C PHE A 520 16.97 0.89 -15.32
N PRO A 521 15.94 1.38 -14.59
CA PRO A 521 15.96 1.34 -13.13
C PRO A 521 15.89 -0.11 -12.65
N LEU A 522 16.36 -0.38 -11.42
CA LEU A 522 15.99 -1.61 -10.72
C LEU A 522 14.47 -1.79 -10.69
N GLY A 523 13.73 -0.68 -10.55
CA GLY A 523 12.28 -0.61 -10.74
C GLY A 523 11.49 -1.14 -9.54
N ALA A 524 10.25 -0.67 -9.41
CA ALA A 524 9.28 -1.17 -8.43
C ALA A 524 9.10 -2.68 -8.59
N GLN A 525 9.23 -3.39 -7.47
CA GLN A 525 9.30 -4.85 -7.50
C GLN A 525 7.96 -5.44 -7.91
N VAL A 526 7.95 -6.26 -8.96
CA VAL A 526 6.80 -7.10 -9.32
C VAL A 526 6.94 -8.48 -8.68
N SER A 527 7.07 -8.51 -7.35
CA SER A 527 7.17 -9.75 -6.58
C SER A 527 5.97 -10.67 -6.81
N ASN A 528 6.21 -11.97 -6.73
CA ASN A 528 5.24 -13.03 -7.00
C ASN A 528 4.60 -12.93 -8.39
N SER A 529 5.42 -12.58 -9.38
CA SER A 529 4.99 -12.47 -10.78
C SER A 529 5.93 -13.32 -11.66
N ASP A 530 5.37 -13.98 -12.66
CA ASP A 530 6.08 -14.87 -13.58
C ASP A 530 6.71 -14.08 -14.72
N GLY A 531 8.03 -13.96 -14.71
CA GLY A 531 8.80 -13.42 -15.84
C GLY A 531 8.54 -11.93 -16.12
N GLY A 532 8.14 -11.18 -15.10
CA GLY A 532 7.92 -9.75 -15.20
C GLY A 532 9.21 -8.95 -15.30
N ILE A 533 9.11 -7.77 -15.89
CA ILE A 533 10.10 -6.70 -15.67
C ILE A 533 9.58 -5.82 -14.53
N ASN A 534 10.47 -5.38 -13.65
CA ASN A 534 10.11 -4.39 -12.65
C ASN A 534 9.61 -3.11 -13.35
N ILE A 535 8.64 -2.45 -12.72
CA ILE A 535 7.92 -1.35 -13.34
C ILE A 535 8.32 0.01 -12.74
N THR A 536 7.96 1.09 -13.41
CA THR A 536 7.89 2.39 -12.76
C THR A 536 6.43 2.66 -12.39
N PRO A 537 6.12 3.07 -11.15
CA PRO A 537 4.74 3.28 -10.75
C PRO A 537 4.07 4.41 -11.59
N PRO A 538 2.82 4.22 -12.04
CA PRO A 538 2.17 5.03 -13.08
C PRO A 538 1.58 6.33 -12.52
N PHE A 539 2.43 7.13 -11.90
CA PHE A 539 2.11 8.44 -11.31
C PHE A 539 3.38 9.30 -11.18
N PRO A 540 3.25 10.65 -11.10
CA PRO A 540 4.38 11.57 -10.99
C PRO A 540 5.33 11.28 -9.82
N ALA A 541 6.58 11.72 -9.96
CA ALA A 541 7.65 11.46 -9.00
C ALA A 541 7.48 12.30 -7.71
N TYR A 542 7.30 13.61 -7.82
CA TYR A 542 7.45 14.53 -6.68
C TYR A 542 6.15 14.82 -5.93
N PRO A 543 6.07 14.61 -4.59
CA PRO A 543 7.04 13.95 -3.70
C PRO A 543 6.85 12.43 -3.69
N SER A 544 7.76 11.69 -3.04
CA SER A 544 7.67 10.23 -2.90
C SER A 544 6.49 9.83 -2.02
N GLY A 545 5.68 8.86 -2.50
CA GLY A 545 4.56 8.30 -1.75
C GLY A 545 5.04 7.54 -0.52
N HIS A 546 5.97 6.59 -0.68
CA HIS A 546 6.63 5.87 0.41
C HIS A 546 7.20 6.81 1.47
N ALA A 547 7.91 7.88 1.06
CA ALA A 547 8.48 8.82 2.01
C ALA A 547 7.38 9.59 2.78
N SER A 548 6.28 9.94 2.10
CA SER A 548 5.12 10.59 2.73
C SER A 548 4.41 9.68 3.73
N PHE A 549 4.19 8.41 3.38
CA PHE A 549 3.62 7.43 4.30
C PHE A 549 4.54 7.13 5.48
N GLY A 550 5.83 6.92 5.23
CA GLY A 550 6.83 6.70 6.27
C GLY A 550 6.90 7.89 7.23
N GLY A 551 6.94 9.11 6.70
CA GLY A 551 6.87 10.34 7.51
C GLY A 551 5.60 10.41 8.37
N ALA A 552 4.46 10.01 7.83
CA ALA A 552 3.20 9.98 8.58
C ALA A 552 3.21 8.89 9.68
N LEU A 553 3.62 7.67 9.33
CA LEU A 553 3.75 6.54 10.25
C LEU A 553 4.65 6.88 11.43
N PHE A 554 5.93 7.20 11.15
CA PHE A 554 6.92 7.43 12.19
C PHE A 554 6.67 8.76 12.92
N GLY A 555 6.07 9.75 12.23
CA GLY A 555 5.57 10.97 12.86
C GLY A 555 4.54 10.69 13.96
N VAL A 556 3.56 9.81 13.71
CA VAL A 556 2.56 9.39 14.73
C VAL A 556 3.21 8.52 15.80
N LEU A 557 4.02 7.53 15.43
CA LEU A 557 4.66 6.63 16.40
C LEU A 557 5.54 7.37 17.41
N ARG A 558 6.28 8.41 16.98
CA ARG A 558 7.05 9.26 17.89
C ARG A 558 6.22 10.01 18.92
N GLN A 559 4.91 10.16 18.70
CA GLN A 559 4.00 10.76 19.69
C GLN A 559 3.65 9.74 20.79
N PHE A 560 3.72 8.45 20.49
CA PHE A 560 3.42 7.37 21.43
C PHE A 560 4.66 6.82 22.13
N PHE A 561 5.77 6.72 21.41
CA PHE A 561 6.98 6.04 21.87
C PHE A 561 8.17 7.00 22.00
N GLU A 562 9.08 6.69 22.91
CA GLU A 562 10.37 7.35 23.04
C GLU A 562 11.23 7.08 21.78
N PRO A 563 12.02 8.08 21.32
CA PRO A 563 12.65 8.02 19.99
C PRO A 563 13.86 7.07 19.89
N ASP A 564 14.39 6.61 21.02
CA ASP A 564 15.64 5.85 21.12
C ASP A 564 15.44 4.33 21.24
N GLY A 565 14.18 3.87 21.24
CA GLY A 565 13.82 2.46 21.19
C GLY A 565 14.14 1.82 19.83
N GLN A 566 14.29 0.49 19.85
CA GLN A 566 14.57 -0.35 18.69
C GLN A 566 13.46 -1.40 18.51
N PHE A 567 13.24 -1.82 17.28
CA PHE A 567 12.33 -2.91 16.94
C PHE A 567 13.00 -3.85 15.93
N LEU A 568 12.57 -5.10 15.93
CA LEU A 568 13.00 -6.11 14.96
C LEU A 568 11.93 -6.22 13.87
N PHE A 569 12.33 -6.18 12.61
CA PHE A 569 11.39 -6.28 11.50
C PHE A 569 11.93 -7.15 10.37
N LEU A 570 11.14 -8.12 9.93
CA LEU A 570 11.40 -8.94 8.74
C LEU A 570 10.37 -8.55 7.68
N SER A 571 10.85 -8.09 6.52
CA SER A 571 9.98 -7.76 5.39
C SER A 571 9.50 -9.04 4.70
N ASP A 572 8.22 -9.10 4.33
CA ASP A 572 7.68 -10.18 3.49
C ASP A 572 8.42 -10.31 2.15
N GLU A 573 9.08 -9.27 1.65
CA GLU A 573 9.90 -9.36 0.43
C GLU A 573 11.11 -10.32 0.61
N PHE A 574 11.49 -10.64 1.86
CA PHE A 574 12.63 -11.48 2.26
C PHE A 574 12.24 -12.66 3.17
N ASN A 575 10.96 -13.04 3.21
CA ASN A 575 10.46 -14.08 4.11
C ASN A 575 10.85 -15.53 3.75
N GLY A 576 11.71 -15.74 2.73
CA GLY A 576 12.06 -17.08 2.26
C GLY A 576 10.97 -17.77 1.42
N LEU A 577 9.90 -17.05 1.10
CA LEU A 577 8.70 -17.59 0.46
C LEU A 577 8.34 -16.83 -0.83
N ASN A 578 8.50 -15.51 -0.83
CA ASN A 578 8.15 -14.66 -1.97
C ASN A 578 9.22 -14.70 -3.07
N LYS A 579 8.76 -14.67 -4.32
CA LYS A 579 9.59 -14.71 -5.52
C LYS A 579 9.81 -13.31 -6.08
N ASP A 580 11.00 -13.04 -6.61
CA ASP A 580 11.26 -11.85 -7.40
C ASP A 580 10.73 -11.98 -8.84
N ALA A 581 10.92 -10.93 -9.64
CA ALA A 581 10.47 -10.87 -11.03
C ALA A 581 11.12 -11.92 -11.95
N LEU A 582 12.27 -12.49 -11.55
CA LEU A 582 12.99 -13.55 -12.24
C LEU A 582 12.63 -14.95 -11.70
N ASN A 583 11.59 -15.05 -10.86
CA ASN A 583 11.14 -16.27 -10.19
C ASN A 583 12.12 -16.86 -9.16
N TYR A 584 13.11 -16.09 -8.70
CA TYR A 584 13.95 -16.52 -7.58
C TYR A 584 13.24 -16.26 -6.26
N VAL A 585 13.12 -17.31 -5.43
CA VAL A 585 12.66 -17.15 -4.04
C VAL A 585 13.77 -16.43 -3.27
N ARG A 586 13.51 -15.20 -2.83
CA ARG A 586 14.49 -14.44 -2.03
C ARG A 586 14.76 -15.19 -0.73
N CYS A 587 16.01 -15.17 -0.28
CA CYS A 587 16.47 -15.90 0.91
C CYS A 587 16.43 -17.43 0.83
N SER A 588 16.14 -18.02 -0.34
CA SER A 588 16.28 -19.46 -0.55
C SER A 588 17.75 -19.87 -0.46
N LYS A 589 18.00 -21.03 0.15
CA LYS A 589 19.34 -21.60 0.37
C LYS A 589 19.48 -22.94 -0.34
N ASP A 590 20.68 -23.21 -0.86
CA ASP A 590 21.05 -24.52 -1.40
C ASP A 590 21.26 -25.56 -0.28
N ALA A 591 21.58 -26.79 -0.66
CA ALA A 591 21.81 -27.89 0.29
C ALA A 591 22.95 -27.63 1.29
N ASN A 592 23.83 -26.67 1.01
CA ASN A 592 24.95 -26.28 1.86
C ASN A 592 24.65 -25.02 2.70
N GLY A 593 23.41 -24.51 2.65
CA GLY A 593 23.00 -23.32 3.38
C GLY A 593 23.43 -22.00 2.75
N LYS A 594 23.98 -22.01 1.53
CA LYS A 594 24.36 -20.81 0.79
C LYS A 594 23.13 -20.24 0.06
N LEU A 595 22.98 -18.92 0.03
CA LEU A 595 21.91 -18.29 -0.74
C LEU A 595 22.00 -18.67 -2.22
N VAL A 596 20.85 -19.05 -2.79
CA VAL A 596 20.71 -19.43 -4.21
C VAL A 596 20.79 -18.19 -5.11
N ASP A 597 20.18 -17.08 -4.67
CA ASP A 597 20.29 -15.79 -5.33
C ASP A 597 21.56 -15.05 -4.91
N GLN A 598 22.34 -14.59 -5.90
CA GLN A 598 23.57 -13.83 -5.70
C GLN A 598 23.35 -12.32 -5.47
N PHE A 599 22.13 -11.82 -5.72
CA PHE A 599 21.79 -10.41 -5.60
C PHE A 599 21.22 -10.03 -4.22
N THR A 600 20.65 -11.01 -3.50
CA THR A 600 20.14 -10.83 -2.14
C THR A 600 21.28 -10.69 -1.13
N SER A 601 21.27 -9.59 -0.36
CA SER A 601 22.19 -9.42 0.78
C SER A 601 21.74 -10.31 1.95
N PRO A 602 22.60 -11.20 2.50
CA PRO A 602 22.22 -12.16 3.53
C PRO A 602 21.63 -11.55 4.81
N GLN A 603 22.01 -10.32 5.15
CA GLN A 603 21.52 -9.62 6.34
C GLN A 603 20.04 -9.19 6.26
N PHE A 604 19.44 -9.27 5.08
CA PHE A 604 18.01 -9.02 4.88
C PHE A 604 17.16 -10.29 5.04
N CYS A 605 17.79 -11.47 5.12
CA CYS A 605 17.12 -12.77 5.31
C CYS A 605 16.82 -13.12 6.76
N SER A 606 16.85 -12.13 7.65
CA SER A 606 16.48 -12.23 9.05
C SER A 606 15.91 -10.90 9.52
N ALA A 607 15.25 -10.90 10.69
CA ALA A 607 14.68 -9.69 11.25
C ALA A 607 15.79 -8.64 11.49
N ARG A 608 15.63 -7.46 10.89
CA ARG A 608 16.56 -6.35 11.01
C ARG A 608 16.23 -5.51 12.23
N LYS A 609 17.26 -5.05 12.93
CA LYS A 609 17.16 -4.13 14.07
C LYS A 609 17.11 -2.70 13.57
N LEU A 610 16.00 -2.00 13.83
CA LEU A 610 15.75 -0.65 13.33
C LEU A 610 15.36 0.29 14.47
N THR A 611 15.74 1.56 14.36
CA THR A 611 15.11 2.66 15.10
C THR A 611 14.06 3.33 14.21
N MET A 612 13.12 4.08 14.79
CA MET A 612 12.13 4.83 13.99
C MET A 612 12.78 5.81 13.01
N ALA A 613 13.86 6.48 13.43
CA ALA A 613 14.58 7.43 12.56
C ALA A 613 15.29 6.73 11.39
N CYS A 614 15.96 5.61 11.68
CA CYS A 614 16.60 4.78 10.65
C CYS A 614 15.56 4.25 9.65
N ALA A 615 14.47 3.67 10.14
CA ALA A 615 13.42 3.11 9.31
C ALA A 615 12.73 4.18 8.42
N GLU A 616 12.46 5.38 8.95
CA GLU A 616 11.88 6.47 8.15
C GLU A 616 12.79 6.91 6.99
N ARG A 617 14.09 7.10 7.27
CA ARG A 617 15.08 7.50 6.24
C ARG A 617 15.29 6.39 5.22
N GLU A 618 15.53 5.16 5.68
CA GLU A 618 15.81 4.03 4.79
C GLU A 618 14.61 3.69 3.90
N ASN A 619 13.38 3.80 4.43
CA ASN A 619 12.15 3.73 3.64
C ASN A 619 12.13 4.75 2.49
N ALA A 620 12.51 6.01 2.76
CA ALA A 620 12.54 7.04 1.73
C ALA A 620 13.67 6.80 0.71
N ASP A 621 14.85 6.41 1.19
CA ASP A 621 16.05 6.11 0.39
C ASP A 621 15.94 4.88 -0.49
N SER A 622 15.15 3.88 -0.08
CA SER A 622 14.86 2.69 -0.87
C SER A 622 14.38 3.04 -2.29
N ARG A 623 13.72 4.18 -2.44
CA ARG A 623 13.16 4.60 -3.72
C ARG A 623 14.20 5.19 -4.67
N LEU A 624 15.28 5.71 -4.11
CA LEU A 624 16.45 6.19 -4.85
C LEU A 624 17.22 4.99 -5.37
N THR A 625 17.50 4.01 -4.48
CA THR A 625 18.23 2.78 -4.83
C THR A 625 17.44 1.91 -5.81
N MET A 626 16.12 2.06 -5.82
CA MET A 626 15.24 1.45 -6.82
C MET A 626 15.14 2.21 -8.15
N GLY A 627 15.62 3.45 -8.19
CA GLY A 627 15.70 4.26 -9.40
C GLY A 627 14.38 4.90 -9.84
N VAL A 628 13.39 4.95 -8.93
CA VAL A 628 12.05 5.48 -9.22
C VAL A 628 11.82 6.89 -8.68
N HIS A 629 12.69 7.39 -7.79
CA HIS A 629 12.56 8.70 -7.15
C HIS A 629 13.91 9.44 -7.04
N TYR A 630 13.85 10.76 -6.93
CA TYR A 630 14.99 11.63 -6.64
C TYR A 630 15.16 11.84 -5.12
N ILE A 631 16.32 12.33 -4.67
CA ILE A 631 16.55 12.71 -3.26
C ILE A 631 15.51 13.73 -2.78
N PHE A 632 15.20 14.75 -3.58
CA PHE A 632 14.21 15.76 -3.19
C PHE A 632 12.79 15.18 -3.04
N ASP A 633 12.45 14.09 -3.75
CA ASP A 633 11.18 13.39 -3.58
C ASP A 633 11.10 12.73 -2.20
N ALA A 634 12.19 12.10 -1.77
CA ALA A 634 12.33 11.45 -0.47
C ALA A 634 12.24 12.47 0.67
N ASP A 635 13.08 13.50 0.64
CA ASP A 635 13.14 14.51 1.70
C ASP A 635 11.80 15.26 1.85
N SER A 636 11.25 15.74 0.73
CA SER A 636 9.96 16.47 0.76
C SER A 636 8.80 15.56 1.18
N GLY A 637 8.86 14.28 0.83
CA GLY A 637 7.87 13.29 1.27
C GLY A 637 7.91 13.10 2.79
N ILE A 638 9.09 12.89 3.38
CA ILE A 638 9.23 12.78 4.86
C ILE A 638 8.66 14.02 5.54
N LEU A 639 8.99 15.21 5.05
CA LEU A 639 8.50 16.48 5.62
C LEU A 639 6.98 16.61 5.52
N LEU A 640 6.40 16.26 4.37
CA LEU A 640 4.96 16.23 4.16
C LEU A 640 4.29 15.27 5.15
N GLY A 641 4.77 14.02 5.22
CA GLY A 641 4.23 13.00 6.11
C GLY A 641 4.28 13.41 7.57
N ASN A 642 5.40 13.95 8.03
CA ASN A 642 5.54 14.45 9.40
C ASN A 642 4.57 15.61 9.67
N LYS A 643 4.39 16.56 8.75
CA LYS A 643 3.37 17.63 8.88
C LYS A 643 1.96 17.05 9.02
N VAL A 644 1.61 16.04 8.21
CA VAL A 644 0.30 15.36 8.31
C VAL A 644 0.12 14.67 9.65
N ALA A 645 1.12 13.91 10.12
CA ALA A 645 1.07 13.27 11.42
C ALA A 645 0.79 14.28 12.54
N ARG A 646 1.42 15.47 12.46
CA ARG A 646 1.19 16.56 13.43
C ARG A 646 -0.26 17.05 13.40
N GLU A 647 -0.81 17.28 12.22
CA GLU A 647 -2.20 17.72 12.05
C GLU A 647 -3.19 16.67 12.58
N VAL A 648 -2.99 15.40 12.24
CA VAL A 648 -3.87 14.30 12.69
C VAL A 648 -3.85 14.17 14.20
N VAL A 649 -2.66 14.06 14.79
CA VAL A 649 -2.50 13.85 16.23
C VAL A 649 -2.99 15.05 17.05
N SER A 650 -2.82 16.27 16.52
CA SER A 650 -3.26 17.49 17.19
C SER A 650 -4.75 17.80 17.05
N LYS A 651 -5.51 17.06 16.23
CA LYS A 651 -6.94 17.31 15.99
C LYS A 651 -7.84 16.15 16.35
N LEU A 652 -7.39 14.92 16.10
CA LEU A 652 -8.26 13.74 16.12
C LEU A 652 -8.00 12.86 17.34
N LEU A 653 -9.05 12.16 17.76
CA LEU A 653 -9.03 11.12 18.79
C LEU A 653 -8.33 11.56 20.08
N LYS A 654 -8.46 12.83 20.46
CA LYS A 654 -7.86 13.34 21.69
C LYS A 654 -8.52 12.70 22.90
N PRO A 655 -7.80 12.51 24.00
CA PRO A 655 -8.47 12.12 25.23
C PRO A 655 -9.47 13.19 25.68
N LYS A 656 -10.60 12.76 26.26
CA LYS A 656 -11.56 13.69 26.86
C LYS A 656 -11.00 14.26 28.17
N ALA A 657 -11.43 15.46 28.54
CA ALA A 657 -11.01 16.05 29.80
C ALA A 657 -11.43 15.16 30.98
N GLY A 658 -10.50 14.86 31.88
CA GLY A 658 -10.76 14.05 33.07
C GLY A 658 -10.82 12.53 32.87
N THR A 659 -10.69 12.02 31.62
CA THR A 659 -10.67 10.56 31.36
C THR A 659 -9.26 9.95 31.37
N VAL A 660 -8.22 10.78 31.43
CA VAL A 660 -6.82 10.39 31.61
C VAL A 660 -6.11 11.42 32.49
N PRO A 661 -5.04 11.03 33.22
CA PRO A 661 -4.28 11.93 34.09
C PRO A 661 -3.83 13.24 33.39
N SER A 662 -3.74 14.35 34.14
CA SER A 662 -3.22 15.62 33.60
C SER A 662 -1.78 15.45 33.10
N GLY A 663 -1.50 15.85 31.84
CA GLY A 663 -0.18 15.70 31.21
C GLY A 663 -0.03 14.50 30.27
N THR A 664 -1.08 13.71 30.08
CA THR A 664 -1.17 12.53 29.17
C THR A 664 -1.56 12.87 27.72
N GLY A 665 -1.84 14.15 27.44
CA GLY A 665 -1.95 14.63 26.08
C GLY A 665 -0.56 14.64 25.43
N PHE A 666 -0.51 14.55 24.10
CA PHE A 666 0.72 14.83 23.38
C PHE A 666 1.18 16.24 23.74
N SER A 667 2.14 16.35 24.67
CA SER A 667 2.69 17.63 25.08
C SER A 667 3.33 18.23 23.83
N ALA A 668 3.07 19.53 23.62
CA ALA A 668 3.47 20.32 22.47
C ALA A 668 4.67 19.70 21.77
N PHE A 669 4.46 19.18 20.53
CA PHE A 669 5.41 18.36 19.76
C PHE A 669 6.78 18.53 20.34
N ALA A 670 7.21 17.57 21.16
CA ALA A 670 8.52 17.66 21.76
C ALA A 670 9.44 17.98 20.58
N ALA A 671 10.04 19.18 20.65
CA ALA A 671 10.97 19.65 19.65
C ALA A 671 12.18 18.73 19.85
N ASP A 672 12.04 17.48 19.44
CA ASP A 672 12.93 16.37 19.76
C ASP A 672 14.19 16.52 18.90
N GLY A 673 14.77 17.72 18.80
CA GLY A 673 15.95 17.99 17.99
C GLY A 673 15.82 17.66 16.51
N VAL A 674 14.68 17.10 16.06
CA VAL A 674 14.27 16.99 14.68
C VAL A 674 13.71 18.37 14.32
N GLN A 675 14.61 19.35 14.26
CA GLN A 675 14.54 20.25 13.09
C GLN A 675 14.28 19.36 11.88
N ASP A 676 13.52 19.86 10.91
CA ASP A 676 13.34 19.33 9.55
C ASP A 676 14.72 19.10 8.87
N ARG A 677 15.57 18.27 9.48
CA ARG A 677 16.95 17.99 9.13
C ARG A 677 16.79 16.98 8.02
N GLN A 678 16.99 17.48 6.81
CA GLN A 678 17.47 16.65 5.72
C GLN A 678 18.69 15.88 6.24
N GLN A 679 18.50 14.61 6.60
CA GLN A 679 19.60 13.76 7.01
C GLN A 679 20.24 13.26 5.72
N ALA A 680 21.36 13.89 5.35
CA ALA A 680 22.16 13.59 4.16
C ALA A 680 23.00 12.31 4.28
N THR A 681 22.84 11.55 5.36
CA THR A 681 23.58 10.32 5.66
C THR A 681 22.62 9.21 6.07
N LEU A 682 22.79 8.01 5.54
CA LEU A 682 22.06 6.83 6.01
C LEU A 682 22.30 6.60 7.50
N VAL A 683 21.22 6.19 8.17
CA VAL A 683 21.04 6.22 9.63
C VAL A 683 20.95 4.80 10.21
N CYS A 684 20.92 3.76 9.37
CA CYS A 684 20.78 2.38 9.81
C CYS A 684 22.15 1.72 9.97
N ASP A 685 22.42 1.19 11.16
CA ASP A 685 23.66 0.47 11.44
C ASP A 685 23.78 -0.78 10.54
N GLY A 686 24.98 -1.03 10.03
CA GLY A 686 25.34 -2.29 9.36
C GLY A 686 25.01 -2.39 7.87
N VAL A 687 24.51 -1.33 7.22
CA VAL A 687 24.37 -1.31 5.75
C VAL A 687 25.49 -0.52 5.08
N THR A 688 25.98 -1.04 3.95
CA THR A 688 27.09 -0.47 3.17
C THR A 688 26.60 0.23 1.90
N TRP A 689 25.44 0.89 1.93
CA TRP A 689 25.08 1.82 0.84
C TRP A 689 26.07 3.01 0.87
N PRO A 690 26.49 3.60 -0.27
CA PRO A 690 27.45 4.71 -0.29
C PRO A 690 27.17 5.73 0.80
N GLY A 691 27.99 5.69 1.86
CA GLY A 691 27.78 6.41 3.12
C GLY A 691 27.93 7.92 3.01
N LYS A 692 28.08 8.43 1.79
CA LYS A 692 28.17 9.85 1.45
C LYS A 692 27.48 10.08 0.10
N LEU A 693 26.18 10.35 0.15
CA LEU A 693 25.54 11.21 -0.86
C LEU A 693 26.05 12.66 -0.75
N SER A 694 26.83 12.97 0.30
CA SER A 694 27.27 14.30 0.72
C SER A 694 28.28 14.99 -0.20
N ASP A 695 28.99 14.28 -1.07
CA ASP A 695 29.91 14.96 -2.00
C ASP A 695 29.14 15.60 -3.18
N ALA A 696 27.86 15.23 -3.34
CA ALA A 696 26.90 15.86 -4.25
C ALA A 696 25.90 16.78 -3.53
N ALA A 697 25.91 16.80 -2.19
CA ALA A 697 25.15 17.75 -1.40
C ALA A 697 25.99 19.02 -1.22
N ASP A 698 25.93 19.93 -2.20
CA ASP A 698 26.06 21.33 -1.83
C ASP A 698 25.02 21.58 -0.71
N PRO A 699 25.42 22.05 0.48
CA PRO A 699 24.49 22.39 1.57
C PRO A 699 23.41 23.42 1.16
N LYS A 700 23.48 23.95 -0.07
CA LYS A 700 22.47 24.81 -0.71
C LYS A 700 21.42 24.08 -1.55
N VAL A 701 21.52 22.76 -1.77
CA VAL A 701 20.50 21.97 -2.52
C VAL A 701 19.40 21.43 -1.60
N GLY A 702 19.53 21.68 -0.29
CA GLY A 702 18.42 21.64 0.64
C GLY A 702 17.50 22.84 0.44
N PHE A 703 16.19 22.65 0.62
CA PHE A 703 15.26 23.78 0.63
C PHE A 703 15.81 24.87 1.55
N GLY A 704 15.91 26.10 1.05
CA GLY A 704 16.24 27.26 1.87
C GLY A 704 15.38 27.27 3.15
N PRO A 705 15.87 27.89 4.23
CA PRO A 705 15.21 27.84 5.53
C PRO A 705 13.71 28.15 5.39
N PHE A 706 12.87 27.28 5.95
CA PHE A 706 11.47 27.57 6.16
C PHE A 706 11.40 28.78 7.09
N ASN A 707 11.25 29.98 6.52
CA ASN A 707 10.75 31.10 7.28
C ASN A 707 9.36 30.70 7.76
N ALA A 708 9.20 30.60 9.08
CA ALA A 708 7.89 30.51 9.69
C ALA A 708 7.01 31.59 9.07
N VAL A 709 6.02 31.19 8.28
CA VAL A 709 4.95 32.11 7.91
C VAL A 709 4.25 32.42 9.21
N ALA A 710 4.54 33.60 9.77
CA ALA A 710 3.76 34.17 10.83
C ALA A 710 2.30 34.18 10.33
N VAL A 711 1.48 33.32 10.93
CA VAL A 711 0.04 33.46 10.86
C VAL A 711 -0.25 34.74 11.65
N ASN A 712 -0.38 35.86 10.94
CA ASN A 712 -0.93 37.06 11.53
C ASN A 712 -2.44 36.78 11.77
N PRO A 713 -2.99 37.12 12.95
CA PRO A 713 -4.30 36.66 13.41
C PRO A 713 -5.48 37.08 12.52
#